data_AF-A0A369GLX1-F1
#
_entry.id   AF-A0A369GLX1-F1
#
_cell.length_a   1.000
_cell.length_b   1.000
_cell.length_c   1.000
_cell.angle_alpha   90.00
_cell.angle_beta   90.00
_cell.angle_gamma   90.00
#
_symmetry.space_group_name_H-M   'P 1'
#
loop_
_entity.id
_entity.type
_entity.pdbx_description
1 polymer ?
#
loop_
_entity_poly.entity_id
_entity_poly.type
_entity_poly.pdbx_seq_one_letter_code
_entity_poly.pdbx_strand_id
1 'polypeptide(L)'
;MKLSRPFLAALCLILPCQANAVPGHDQAIAPAGHDKVAAPPAHDKSAAPPAHDKAAAPPSHEKVAAPPAHNKAAAPPTSPNKPPVPAHGVSQAHESWSDGSPKGVSRFVSSENYGFGASLSRQFIELFLGPDAEHVLKAFAFPFTRFNAGFTPQLSQAVTNGRSRLGTPAQPYFPPYLANNPLPNGFPWSKYNKFTNYYHDYPRTGVIRRYEWTVSRTVIAADGYLKQVLLVNGQFPGPTIEANWGDTIQVTVHNDIRDPGEGVSMHWHGFLQQGTPWEDGVPGVTQCPIPPGESFTYQFDAQLYGTTWWHSHLSAQWVGGLFGAIVIYGPELVPYDFDAGPILISDYYHKDYFTLVEETLSPFTGGIFLSDNNLINGKMVFNCSVVSQRDNRPCNSNAGPAVFEFERGKTYRLRLINAGAEGLQRFSIDGHKLLVIANDFVPVEPYETAVVTLGIGQRQDVIVKADGPLDAYWMRSNISEICSLTAQPQALAIINYVDRHTTGVRSARNLDSELSPGSISLANVKIPTSIPWNIPDPGTCANDPLSITVPVMRLPVVKPDLVWVFDIDTFVNGSGITLWRMGGVSERTNYNAPTLLLSNLGNYSFDPIWNVRAAVDLNNVQRVRGDLAALPQARSVRIVVNNLSPVAHPMHLHGFNMQILNEGVGRWDGSIVRPQNPERRDVYMLQKNGYLAMQFDAINNPGTWMFHCHIAWHASAGFLMQILTNPRALRQFRIPNTVADTCRQWARWTRTNIPNQIDSDPGSPAILECSDVVSQDYALTRYIAEFINTLSSLSYVAYGIYGLSNSLQKPQAGPRLASYCGLMAVGICSAGYHMTLKYHTQMLDELSMHLLATPLLFRLLTFGASPQYTKVVGVILLILFTIIMTTHILMDEFLLHATTFGLAVYLIATRIWQIISQQVPDPLIRKNLQRLTKFGCANFLGGYAFWLVDDWACGLLTSMRHSVGWPVAFFLEFHGWWHILTAIGGYIAVAIVDTITSGELDKDPIDTFAWPIPAAMQYLSGTTRVKTHGK
;
A
#
# COMPACT_ATOMS: atom_id res chain seq x y z
N MET A 1 -26.29 -13.71 23.95
CA MET A 1 -25.64 -14.97 23.51
C MET A 1 -26.47 -16.17 23.95
N LYS A 2 -26.97 -17.00 23.03
CA LYS A 2 -27.64 -18.27 23.37
C LYS A 2 -26.58 -19.36 23.46
N LEU A 3 -26.18 -19.72 24.67
CA LEU A 3 -25.35 -20.90 24.92
C LEU A 3 -26.17 -22.17 24.65
N SER A 4 -25.56 -23.15 23.98
CA SER A 4 -26.23 -24.39 23.61
C SER A 4 -26.50 -25.26 24.84
N ARG A 5 -27.67 -25.92 24.85
CA ARG A 5 -28.12 -26.82 25.93
C ARG A 5 -27.13 -27.93 26.36
N PRO A 6 -26.22 -28.45 25.50
CA PRO A 6 -25.20 -29.42 25.94
C PRO A 6 -24.21 -28.84 26.97
N PHE A 7 -23.91 -27.55 26.87
CA PHE A 7 -22.94 -26.88 27.75
C PHE A 7 -23.48 -26.69 29.18
N LEU A 8 -24.79 -26.43 29.30
CA LEU A 8 -25.50 -26.38 30.59
C LEU A 8 -25.68 -27.77 31.22
N ALA A 9 -25.85 -28.81 30.41
CA ALA A 9 -25.98 -30.19 30.89
C ALA A 9 -24.66 -30.75 31.47
N ALA A 10 -23.51 -30.35 30.93
CA ALA A 10 -22.19 -30.72 31.46
C ALA A 10 -21.88 -30.05 32.81
N LEU A 11 -22.38 -28.83 33.04
CA LEU A 11 -22.18 -28.10 34.31
C LEU A 11 -22.92 -28.76 35.49
N CYS A 12 -24.08 -29.38 35.25
CA CYS A 12 -24.89 -30.01 36.30
C CYS A 12 -24.34 -31.35 36.83
N LEU A 13 -23.35 -31.96 36.15
CA LEU A 13 -22.72 -33.21 36.60
C LEU A 13 -21.58 -32.98 37.63
N ILE A 14 -21.20 -31.72 37.89
CA ILE A 14 -19.99 -31.36 38.66
C ILE A 14 -20.33 -30.71 40.02
N LEU A 15 -21.58 -30.28 40.25
CA LEU A 15 -22.04 -29.64 41.51
C LEU A 15 -23.21 -30.41 42.15
N PRO A 16 -23.19 -30.67 43.48
CA PRO A 16 -24.34 -31.24 44.16
C PRO A 16 -25.38 -30.15 44.45
N CYS A 17 -26.53 -30.19 43.77
CA CYS A 17 -27.72 -29.44 44.19
C CYS A 17 -28.50 -30.25 45.23
N GLN A 18 -28.61 -29.70 46.46
CA GLN A 18 -29.59 -30.17 47.43
C GLN A 18 -31.00 -29.85 46.94
N ALA A 19 -31.85 -30.87 46.97
CA ALA A 19 -33.27 -30.77 46.74
C ALA A 19 -33.94 -29.99 47.88
N ASN A 20 -34.86 -29.09 47.53
CA ASN A 20 -36.02 -28.78 48.37
C ASN A 20 -37.25 -28.68 47.47
N ALA A 21 -38.30 -29.36 47.92
CA ALA A 21 -39.56 -29.61 47.24
C ALA A 21 -40.55 -28.44 47.37
N VAL A 22 -41.42 -28.24 46.36
CA VAL A 22 -42.83 -27.83 46.49
C VAL A 22 -43.60 -28.40 45.26
N PRO A 23 -44.88 -28.85 45.37
CA PRO A 23 -45.51 -29.77 44.44
C PRO A 23 -46.51 -29.13 43.46
N GLY A 24 -46.80 -29.89 42.38
CA GLY A 24 -48.12 -29.98 41.75
C GLY A 24 -48.42 -29.00 40.61
N HIS A 25 -48.51 -29.50 39.37
CA HIS A 25 -49.78 -29.65 38.66
C HIS A 25 -49.59 -30.34 37.31
N ASP A 26 -50.46 -31.32 37.05
CA ASP A 26 -50.69 -31.96 35.77
C ASP A 26 -51.03 -30.96 34.67
N GLN A 27 -50.57 -31.21 33.44
CA GLN A 27 -51.47 -31.56 32.33
C GLN A 27 -50.72 -32.02 31.08
N ALA A 28 -51.33 -33.03 30.46
CA ALA A 28 -50.91 -33.77 29.29
C ALA A 28 -50.98 -32.97 27.97
N ILE A 29 -50.29 -33.44 26.93
CA ILE A 29 -50.89 -34.06 25.72
C ILE A 29 -49.78 -34.43 24.71
N ALA A 30 -50.05 -35.52 24.00
CA ALA A 30 -49.20 -36.41 23.22
C ALA A 30 -48.88 -35.91 21.78
N PRO A 31 -48.08 -36.67 21.00
CA PRO A 31 -47.33 -36.24 19.81
C PRO A 31 -47.87 -36.80 18.48
N ALA A 32 -47.28 -36.37 17.35
CA ALA A 32 -47.27 -37.06 16.05
C ALA A 32 -46.14 -36.42 15.19
N GLY A 33 -45.35 -37.10 14.37
CA GLY A 33 -45.23 -38.48 13.94
C GLY A 33 -44.31 -38.52 12.68
N HIS A 34 -43.51 -39.60 12.54
CA HIS A 34 -43.17 -40.38 11.32
C HIS A 34 -42.87 -39.65 9.97
N ASP A 35 -41.94 -40.04 9.08
CA ASP A 35 -41.20 -41.29 8.85
C ASP A 35 -40.09 -41.12 7.77
N LYS A 36 -38.99 -41.89 7.93
CA LYS A 36 -38.22 -42.75 6.98
C LYS A 36 -37.87 -42.30 5.54
N VAL A 37 -36.58 -42.20 5.15
CA VAL A 37 -35.60 -43.25 4.69
C VAL A 37 -35.79 -43.71 3.23
N ALA A 38 -34.75 -43.54 2.37
CA ALA A 38 -34.04 -44.61 1.62
C ALA A 38 -33.19 -44.09 0.43
N ALA A 39 -32.06 -44.76 0.19
CA ALA A 39 -31.23 -44.83 -1.03
C ALA A 39 -30.87 -46.33 -1.24
N PRO A 40 -30.05 -46.78 -2.23
CA PRO A 40 -29.89 -46.54 -3.68
C PRO A 40 -30.12 -47.87 -4.49
N PRO A 41 -29.63 -48.06 -5.75
CA PRO A 41 -28.40 -48.86 -5.94
C PRO A 41 -27.56 -48.58 -7.23
N ALA A 42 -26.43 -49.31 -7.37
CA ALA A 42 -25.37 -49.28 -8.39
C ALA A 42 -25.40 -50.48 -9.39
N HIS A 43 -24.58 -50.46 -10.46
CA HIS A 43 -24.00 -51.63 -11.19
C HIS A 43 -22.88 -51.23 -12.20
N ASP A 44 -22.22 -52.20 -12.85
CA ASP A 44 -20.75 -52.42 -12.92
C ASP A 44 -20.16 -52.63 -14.36
N LYS A 45 -18.83 -52.41 -14.52
CA LYS A 45 -17.76 -53.06 -15.36
C LYS A 45 -17.61 -53.05 -16.92
N SER A 46 -16.38 -52.62 -17.33
CA SER A 46 -15.31 -53.33 -18.12
C SER A 46 -15.07 -53.11 -19.64
N ALA A 47 -13.80 -52.79 -20.01
CA ALA A 47 -12.90 -53.45 -21.00
C ALA A 47 -11.92 -52.50 -21.76
N ALA A 48 -10.70 -52.97 -22.04
CA ALA A 48 -9.60 -52.38 -22.85
C ALA A 48 -8.92 -53.52 -23.69
N PRO A 49 -7.80 -53.33 -24.44
CA PRO A 49 -7.45 -52.49 -25.61
C PRO A 49 -7.02 -53.36 -26.86
N PRO A 50 -6.41 -52.79 -27.93
CA PRO A 50 -5.07 -53.30 -28.33
C PRO A 50 -4.09 -52.24 -28.94
N ALA A 51 -2.88 -52.71 -29.28
CA ALA A 51 -1.61 -51.99 -29.39
C ALA A 51 -0.91 -52.00 -30.79
N HIS A 52 0.21 -51.24 -30.88
CA HIS A 52 1.37 -51.26 -31.81
C HIS A 52 1.12 -50.87 -33.30
N ASP A 53 1.93 -50.03 -33.99
CA ASP A 53 3.34 -50.23 -34.34
C ASP A 53 4.02 -48.98 -35.02
N LYS A 54 5.33 -48.84 -34.75
CA LYS A 54 6.49 -48.37 -35.58
C LYS A 54 6.59 -47.00 -36.30
N ALA A 55 7.50 -46.20 -35.73
CA ALA A 55 8.67 -45.49 -36.30
C ALA A 55 8.87 -45.31 -37.83
N ALA A 56 9.22 -44.08 -38.23
CA ALA A 56 10.42 -43.74 -39.02
C ALA A 56 10.64 -42.21 -39.09
N ALA A 57 11.90 -41.77 -39.04
CA ALA A 57 12.38 -40.40 -39.24
C ALA A 57 13.26 -40.31 -40.53
N PRO A 58 14.01 -39.22 -40.81
CA PRO A 58 13.80 -38.21 -41.86
C PRO A 58 14.83 -38.28 -43.02
N PRO A 59 14.81 -37.36 -43.99
CA PRO A 59 15.99 -36.47 -44.24
C PRO A 59 15.59 -35.07 -44.78
N SER A 60 16.19 -33.92 -44.40
CA SER A 60 17.54 -33.33 -44.58
C SER A 60 17.65 -32.28 -45.71
N HIS A 61 18.06 -31.06 -45.31
CA HIS A 61 18.76 -29.94 -45.97
C HIS A 61 19.08 -29.90 -47.48
N GLU A 62 18.83 -28.72 -48.11
CA GLU A 62 19.74 -27.89 -48.95
C GLU A 62 19.02 -26.56 -49.30
N LYS A 63 19.41 -25.34 -48.88
CA LYS A 63 20.50 -24.41 -49.28
C LYS A 63 20.54 -23.94 -50.75
N VAL A 64 20.90 -22.65 -50.92
CA VAL A 64 21.32 -21.89 -52.13
C VAL A 64 20.18 -21.20 -52.90
N ALA A 65 20.26 -19.97 -53.44
CA ALA A 65 20.93 -18.69 -53.18
C ALA A 65 20.23 -17.63 -54.09
N ALA A 66 20.35 -16.34 -53.75
CA ALA A 66 20.02 -15.16 -54.59
C ALA A 66 20.91 -15.09 -55.87
N PRO A 67 20.82 -14.16 -56.87
CA PRO A 67 20.44 -12.71 -56.82
C PRO A 67 19.75 -12.23 -58.16
N PRO A 68 19.82 -10.97 -58.70
CA PRO A 68 20.35 -9.68 -58.22
C PRO A 68 19.45 -8.44 -58.42
N ALA A 69 19.97 -7.31 -57.92
CA ALA A 69 19.46 -5.94 -57.95
C ALA A 69 19.63 -5.22 -59.31
N HIS A 70 18.87 -4.13 -59.54
CA HIS A 70 19.40 -2.89 -60.15
C HIS A 70 18.53 -1.63 -59.92
N ASN A 71 19.24 -0.62 -59.41
CA ASN A 71 19.08 0.83 -59.26
C ASN A 71 18.28 1.70 -60.26
N LYS A 72 17.77 2.82 -59.69
CA LYS A 72 17.82 4.27 -60.09
C LYS A 72 16.60 4.99 -60.73
N ALA A 73 16.08 5.93 -59.92
CA ALA A 73 15.88 7.39 -60.14
C ALA A 73 14.84 7.96 -61.14
N ALA A 74 13.99 8.86 -60.60
CA ALA A 74 13.64 10.23 -61.08
C ALA A 74 12.13 10.58 -60.97
N ALA A 75 11.83 11.81 -60.54
CA ALA A 75 10.51 12.49 -60.49
C ALA A 75 10.45 13.59 -61.59
N PRO A 76 9.39 14.45 -61.72
CA PRO A 76 7.91 14.33 -61.57
C PRO A 76 7.18 14.67 -62.91
N PRO A 77 5.82 14.74 -62.99
CA PRO A 77 5.18 16.07 -63.09
C PRO A 77 3.68 16.22 -62.63
N THR A 78 3.36 17.48 -62.27
CA THR A 78 2.12 18.31 -62.35
C THR A 78 0.68 17.77 -62.58
N SER A 79 -0.26 18.38 -61.83
CA SER A 79 -1.74 18.45 -61.90
C SER A 79 -2.31 19.01 -63.22
N PRO A 80 -3.57 18.69 -63.64
CA PRO A 80 -4.73 19.59 -63.39
C PRO A 80 -6.15 18.96 -63.22
N ASN A 81 -6.99 19.66 -62.44
CA ASN A 81 -8.44 19.94 -62.57
C ASN A 81 -9.59 18.91 -62.29
N LYS A 82 -10.60 19.45 -61.56
CA LYS A 82 -12.01 19.09 -61.23
C LYS A 82 -12.98 19.28 -62.43
N PRO A 83 -14.34 19.10 -62.37
CA PRO A 83 -15.30 18.36 -61.49
C PRO A 83 -16.34 17.53 -62.36
N PRO A 84 -17.55 17.04 -61.92
CA PRO A 84 -18.74 17.82 -61.46
C PRO A 84 -19.63 17.19 -60.34
N VAL A 85 -20.65 17.96 -59.90
CA VAL A 85 -21.71 17.71 -58.87
C VAL A 85 -23.07 17.41 -59.56
N PRO A 86 -24.06 16.76 -58.90
CA PRO A 86 -25.36 17.41 -58.56
C PRO A 86 -25.95 16.89 -57.21
N ALA A 87 -27.08 17.32 -56.64
CA ALA A 87 -27.71 18.60 -56.28
C ALA A 87 -29.03 18.27 -55.50
N HIS A 88 -29.57 19.24 -54.73
CA HIS A 88 -30.92 19.36 -54.11
C HIS A 88 -31.11 18.87 -52.64
N GLY A 89 -31.70 19.65 -51.71
CA GLY A 89 -32.34 20.98 -51.79
C GLY A 89 -32.66 21.66 -50.44
N VAL A 90 -32.51 23.00 -50.42
CA VAL A 90 -33.41 24.12 -49.99
C VAL A 90 -34.51 23.79 -48.94
N SER A 91 -34.66 24.51 -47.82
CA SER A 91 -35.21 25.89 -47.75
C SER A 91 -34.76 26.77 -46.55
N GLN A 92 -34.54 28.05 -46.87
CA GLN A 92 -34.36 29.20 -45.99
C GLN A 92 -35.70 29.80 -45.51
N ALA A 93 -35.66 30.58 -44.42
CA ALA A 93 -36.37 31.86 -44.35
C ALA A 93 -35.52 32.89 -43.57
N HIS A 94 -35.27 34.01 -44.24
CA HIS A 94 -34.60 35.23 -43.79
C HIS A 94 -35.60 36.15 -43.06
N GLU A 95 -35.10 37.02 -42.17
CA GLU A 95 -35.49 38.45 -42.15
C GLU A 95 -34.47 39.30 -41.36
N SER A 96 -34.49 40.60 -41.58
CA SER A 96 -33.30 41.47 -41.65
C SER A 96 -33.57 42.92 -41.21
N TRP A 97 -32.50 43.69 -40.91
CA TRP A 97 -32.36 45.17 -40.71
C TRP A 97 -32.67 45.71 -39.28
N SER A 98 -32.05 46.76 -38.74
CA SER A 98 -30.88 47.60 -39.04
C SER A 98 -30.73 48.65 -37.91
N ASP A 99 -29.49 49.07 -37.61
CA ASP A 99 -28.99 50.35 -37.04
C ASP A 99 -29.70 51.08 -35.88
N GLY A 100 -28.89 51.61 -34.95
CA GLY A 100 -29.33 52.57 -33.93
C GLY A 100 -28.50 52.59 -32.64
N SER A 101 -27.36 53.27 -32.61
CA SER A 101 -26.78 53.76 -31.35
C SER A 101 -27.66 54.87 -30.74
N PRO A 102 -27.85 54.93 -29.40
CA PRO A 102 -27.08 55.91 -28.62
C PRO A 102 -26.73 55.51 -27.17
N LYS A 103 -25.55 55.96 -26.74
CA LYS A 103 -25.17 56.47 -25.40
C LYS A 103 -25.72 55.77 -24.13
N GLY A 104 -24.84 54.96 -23.54
CA GLY A 104 -24.41 55.02 -22.13
C GLY A 104 -25.45 55.05 -21.01
N VAL A 105 -25.63 53.92 -20.32
CA VAL A 105 -25.69 53.85 -18.85
C VAL A 105 -25.06 52.52 -18.42
N SER A 106 -24.01 52.60 -17.60
CA SER A 106 -23.39 51.48 -16.90
C SER A 106 -24.35 50.85 -15.89
N ARG A 107 -24.68 49.57 -16.04
CA ARG A 107 -25.14 48.72 -14.93
C ARG A 107 -24.52 47.34 -15.04
N PHE A 108 -23.73 47.02 -14.02
CA PHE A 108 -23.29 45.67 -13.67
C PHE A 108 -24.50 44.75 -13.57
N VAL A 109 -24.44 43.60 -14.24
CA VAL A 109 -25.32 42.46 -13.97
C VAL A 109 -24.42 41.32 -13.52
N SER A 110 -24.50 41.01 -12.23
CA SER A 110 -23.93 39.83 -11.60
C SER A 110 -24.61 38.57 -12.10
N SER A 111 -23.82 37.54 -12.34
CA SER A 111 -24.26 36.19 -12.67
C SER A 111 -24.89 35.50 -11.46
N GLU A 112 -26.16 35.80 -11.19
CA GLU A 112 -27.07 34.91 -10.46
C GLU A 112 -27.97 34.26 -11.49
N ASN A 113 -27.64 33.03 -11.92
CA ASN A 113 -28.54 32.00 -12.43
C ASN A 113 -27.73 30.81 -13.00
N TYR A 114 -27.21 29.97 -12.11
CA TYR A 114 -26.97 28.55 -12.40
C TYR A 114 -27.72 27.73 -11.35
N GLY A 115 -28.89 27.23 -11.75
CA GLY A 115 -29.74 26.38 -10.93
C GLY A 115 -29.57 24.91 -11.30
N PHE A 116 -29.39 24.10 -10.25
CA PHE A 116 -29.68 22.66 -10.14
C PHE A 116 -28.73 21.63 -10.79
N GLY A 117 -27.67 21.35 -10.03
CA GLY A 117 -26.88 20.12 -10.04
C GLY A 117 -26.12 19.92 -8.73
N ALA A 118 -26.66 20.41 -7.62
CA ALA A 118 -26.09 20.27 -6.28
C ALA A 118 -26.82 19.15 -5.53
N SER A 119 -26.19 17.99 -5.42
CA SER A 119 -26.55 16.98 -4.40
C SER A 119 -25.34 16.56 -3.57
N LEU A 120 -24.55 17.54 -3.13
CA LEU A 120 -23.95 17.54 -1.81
C LEU A 120 -24.30 18.90 -1.21
N SER A 121 -25.34 18.92 -0.38
CA SER A 121 -25.89 20.16 0.15
C SER A 121 -24.88 20.82 1.09
N ARG A 122 -24.91 22.16 1.17
CA ARG A 122 -24.21 22.99 2.15
C ARG A 122 -24.34 22.47 3.60
N GLN A 123 -25.46 21.80 3.90
CA GLN A 123 -25.67 21.09 5.17
C GLN A 123 -24.68 19.94 5.39
N PHE A 124 -24.24 19.21 4.37
CA PHE A 124 -23.27 18.12 4.49
C PHE A 124 -21.87 18.65 4.84
N ILE A 125 -21.48 19.79 4.26
CA ILE A 125 -20.21 20.48 4.56
C ILE A 125 -20.24 21.07 5.97
N GLU A 126 -21.35 21.70 6.36
CA GLU A 126 -21.53 22.27 7.71
C GLU A 126 -21.66 21.19 8.80
N LEU A 127 -22.20 20.01 8.49
CA LEU A 127 -22.35 18.89 9.45
C LEU A 127 -21.02 18.21 9.79
N PHE A 128 -20.04 18.22 8.88
CA PHE A 128 -18.74 17.53 9.07
C PHE A 128 -17.57 18.48 9.38
N LEU A 129 -17.57 19.72 8.87
CA LEU A 129 -16.45 20.66 9.04
C LEU A 129 -16.61 21.66 10.20
N GLY A 130 -17.78 21.71 10.84
CA GLY A 130 -18.02 22.60 11.98
C GLY A 130 -17.66 24.08 11.68
N PRO A 131 -17.01 24.81 12.60
CA PRO A 131 -16.73 26.25 12.44
C PRO A 131 -15.81 26.62 11.26
N ASP A 132 -15.15 25.66 10.60
CA ASP A 132 -14.27 25.92 9.46
C ASP A 132 -15.00 26.03 8.11
N ALA A 133 -16.31 25.71 8.07
CA ALA A 133 -17.13 25.79 6.85
C ALA A 133 -17.20 27.20 6.25
N GLU A 134 -17.14 28.26 7.08
CA GLU A 134 -17.19 29.65 6.62
C GLU A 134 -15.90 30.11 5.93
N HIS A 135 -14.75 29.50 6.26
CA HIS A 135 -13.46 29.76 5.60
C HIS A 135 -13.40 29.11 4.21
N VAL A 136 -13.91 27.88 4.09
CA VAL A 136 -14.02 27.16 2.81
C VAL A 136 -14.98 27.89 1.85
N LEU A 137 -16.11 28.39 2.36
CA LEU A 137 -17.09 29.13 1.56
C LEU A 137 -16.58 30.50 1.06
N LYS A 138 -15.67 31.16 1.80
CA LYS A 138 -15.05 32.44 1.37
C LYS A 138 -13.93 32.26 0.34
N ALA A 139 -13.39 31.05 0.16
CA ALA A 139 -12.43 30.74 -0.89
C ALA A 139 -13.03 30.77 -2.31
N PHE A 140 -14.36 30.65 -2.44
CA PHE A 140 -15.07 30.57 -3.73
C PHE A 140 -15.29 31.92 -4.45
N ALA A 141 -14.97 33.06 -3.85
CA ALA A 141 -15.22 34.38 -4.42
C ALA A 141 -13.92 35.10 -4.82
N PHE A 142 -13.53 35.02 -6.09
CA PHE A 142 -12.41 35.82 -6.63
C PHE A 142 -12.93 36.93 -7.55
N PRO A 143 -12.75 38.22 -7.18
CA PRO A 143 -12.62 39.30 -8.13
C PRO A 143 -11.13 39.51 -8.44
N PHE A 144 -10.74 39.38 -9.70
CA PHE A 144 -9.41 39.78 -10.18
C PHE A 144 -9.22 41.30 -9.95
N THR A 145 -8.59 41.70 -8.85
CA THR A 145 -8.16 43.08 -8.64
C THR A 145 -6.84 43.32 -9.38
N ARG A 146 -6.97 43.91 -10.57
CA ARG A 146 -6.00 44.73 -11.32
C ARG A 146 -4.52 44.52 -10.97
N PHE A 147 -3.84 43.70 -11.76
CA PHE A 147 -2.40 43.79 -11.98
C PHE A 147 -2.08 45.06 -12.78
N ASN A 148 -2.01 46.22 -12.11
CA ASN A 148 -1.57 47.47 -12.73
C ASN A 148 -0.05 47.61 -12.56
N ALA A 149 0.69 47.48 -13.68
CA ALA A 149 2.15 47.60 -13.87
C ALA A 149 2.94 46.29 -13.74
N GLY A 150 3.50 45.82 -14.88
CA GLY A 150 4.63 44.88 -15.04
C GLY A 150 4.64 43.59 -14.20
N PHE A 151 4.70 42.43 -14.85
CA PHE A 151 4.81 41.15 -14.14
C PHE A 151 6.22 40.95 -13.55
N THR A 152 6.45 41.48 -12.34
CA THR A 152 7.66 41.21 -11.56
C THR A 152 7.26 40.37 -10.35
N PRO A 153 7.51 39.04 -10.36
CA PRO A 153 7.35 38.21 -9.19
C PRO A 153 8.16 38.76 -8.01
N GLN A 154 7.60 38.69 -6.81
CA GLN A 154 8.32 39.12 -5.60
C GLN A 154 9.28 38.06 -5.07
N LEU A 155 9.06 36.79 -5.42
CA LEU A 155 9.92 35.68 -5.06
C LEU A 155 10.86 35.32 -6.21
N SER A 156 12.08 34.94 -5.87
CA SER A 156 13.06 34.47 -6.84
C SER A 156 12.78 33.02 -7.27
N GLN A 157 13.36 32.60 -8.40
CA GLN A 157 13.29 31.22 -8.87
C GLN A 157 13.84 30.23 -7.82
N ALA A 158 14.93 30.61 -7.15
CA ALA A 158 15.56 29.78 -6.12
C ALA A 158 14.64 29.52 -4.92
N VAL A 159 13.76 30.48 -4.59
CA VAL A 159 12.80 30.34 -3.48
C VAL A 159 11.57 29.52 -3.90
N THR A 160 11.13 29.67 -5.14
CA THR A 160 9.90 29.03 -5.65
C THR A 160 10.17 27.58 -6.10
N ASN A 161 11.08 27.37 -7.04
CA ASN A 161 11.32 26.09 -7.71
C ASN A 161 12.71 25.50 -7.43
N GLY A 162 13.45 26.12 -6.52
CA GLY A 162 14.84 25.78 -6.27
C GLY A 162 15.71 25.97 -7.52
N ARG A 163 16.46 24.93 -7.87
CA ARG A 163 17.37 24.92 -9.03
C ARG A 163 16.69 24.51 -10.34
N SER A 164 15.38 24.20 -10.33
CA SER A 164 14.69 23.76 -11.53
C SER A 164 14.55 24.90 -12.53
N ARG A 165 14.79 24.60 -13.82
CA ARG A 165 14.60 25.55 -14.92
C ARG A 165 13.23 25.42 -15.59
N LEU A 166 12.44 24.40 -15.23
CA LEU A 166 11.14 24.17 -15.84
C LEU A 166 10.19 25.33 -15.56
N GLY A 167 9.43 25.74 -16.58
CA GLY A 167 8.48 26.84 -16.49
C GLY A 167 9.11 28.23 -16.36
N THR A 168 10.41 28.35 -16.63
CA THR A 168 11.12 29.64 -16.63
C THR A 168 11.44 30.12 -18.04
N PRO A 169 11.61 31.43 -18.26
CA PRO A 169 12.12 31.96 -19.53
C PRO A 169 13.49 31.37 -19.94
N ALA A 170 14.26 30.85 -18.98
CA ALA A 170 15.56 30.24 -19.22
C ALA A 170 15.49 28.75 -19.62
N GLN A 171 14.30 28.15 -19.71
CA GLN A 171 14.12 26.77 -20.16
C GLN A 171 14.54 26.65 -21.63
N PRO A 172 15.57 25.83 -21.96
CA PRO A 172 15.93 25.59 -23.35
C PRO A 172 14.83 24.76 -24.05
N TYR A 173 14.71 24.93 -25.37
CA TYR A 173 13.95 23.99 -26.17
C TYR A 173 14.69 22.64 -26.24
N PHE A 174 13.93 21.56 -26.25
CA PHE A 174 14.48 20.22 -26.34
C PHE A 174 14.92 19.94 -27.78
N PRO A 175 16.11 19.37 -28.02
CA PRO A 175 16.56 19.04 -29.36
C PRO A 175 15.72 17.93 -29.99
N PRO A 176 15.77 17.72 -31.31
CA PRO A 176 15.09 16.58 -31.95
C PRO A 176 15.56 15.22 -31.44
N TYR A 177 16.85 15.14 -31.07
CA TYR A 177 17.49 14.00 -30.42
C TYR A 177 18.82 14.44 -29.79
N LEU A 178 19.35 13.65 -28.86
CA LEU A 178 20.68 13.89 -28.28
C LEU A 178 21.77 13.45 -29.27
N ALA A 179 22.58 14.40 -29.76
CA ALA A 179 23.63 14.17 -30.75
C ALA A 179 25.03 13.91 -30.15
N ASN A 180 25.17 14.00 -28.83
CA ASN A 180 26.44 13.86 -28.10
C ASN A 180 26.87 12.38 -27.90
N ASN A 181 26.65 11.53 -28.90
CA ASN A 181 26.91 10.09 -28.83
C ASN A 181 27.26 9.49 -30.21
N PRO A 182 27.90 8.30 -30.28
CA PRO A 182 28.07 7.59 -31.54
C PRO A 182 26.70 7.24 -32.12
N LEU A 183 26.41 7.76 -33.32
CA LEU A 183 25.15 7.51 -34.02
C LEU A 183 25.34 6.36 -35.01
N PRO A 184 24.80 5.15 -34.78
CA PRO A 184 24.85 4.09 -35.77
C PRO A 184 24.14 4.60 -37.04
N ASN A 185 24.89 4.80 -38.13
CA ASN A 185 24.39 5.40 -39.39
C ASN A 185 23.93 6.86 -39.30
N GLY A 186 24.48 7.65 -38.37
CA GLY A 186 24.24 9.10 -38.29
C GLY A 186 22.91 9.53 -37.65
N PHE A 187 22.10 8.60 -37.13
CA PHE A 187 20.83 8.91 -36.45
C PHE A 187 20.44 7.82 -35.42
N PRO A 188 19.91 8.15 -34.22
CA PRO A 188 19.84 7.19 -33.09
C PRO A 188 18.99 5.94 -33.37
N TRP A 189 17.83 6.09 -34.02
CA TRP A 189 16.95 4.95 -34.35
C TRP A 189 17.08 4.44 -35.78
N SER A 190 17.90 5.09 -36.64
CA SER A 190 18.31 4.70 -38.00
C SER A 190 17.34 3.84 -38.85
N LYS A 191 17.19 2.55 -38.52
CA LYS A 191 16.39 1.54 -39.25
C LYS A 191 14.93 1.45 -38.79
N TYR A 192 14.60 2.02 -37.65
CA TYR A 192 13.28 1.98 -37.03
C TYR A 192 12.50 3.27 -37.31
N ASN A 193 11.18 3.19 -37.18
CA ASN A 193 10.26 4.30 -37.45
C ASN A 193 8.98 4.16 -36.60
N LYS A 194 8.06 5.10 -36.77
CA LYS A 194 6.78 5.16 -36.03
C LYS A 194 5.86 3.93 -36.15
N PHE A 195 6.08 3.05 -37.13
CA PHE A 195 5.32 1.82 -37.33
C PHE A 195 6.02 0.58 -36.77
N THR A 196 7.23 0.73 -36.22
CA THR A 196 7.96 -0.37 -35.59
C THR A 196 7.21 -0.87 -34.36
N ASN A 197 7.12 -2.20 -34.19
CA ASN A 197 6.58 -2.79 -32.98
C ASN A 197 7.60 -2.68 -31.84
N TYR A 198 7.56 -1.56 -31.13
CA TYR A 198 8.48 -1.22 -30.04
C TYR A 198 8.38 -2.13 -28.80
N TYR A 199 7.41 -3.07 -28.73
CA TYR A 199 7.36 -4.10 -27.69
C TYR A 199 8.30 -5.30 -27.98
N HIS A 200 8.82 -5.39 -29.20
CA HIS A 200 9.75 -6.45 -29.62
C HIS A 200 11.04 -5.88 -30.20
N ASP A 201 10.94 -4.78 -30.94
CA ASP A 201 12.03 -4.19 -31.70
C ASP A 201 12.29 -2.75 -31.27
N TYR A 202 13.44 -2.51 -30.68
CA TYR A 202 13.94 -1.17 -30.35
C TYR A 202 15.43 -1.07 -30.70
N PRO A 203 15.94 0.13 -31.03
CA PRO A 203 17.35 0.34 -31.30
C PRO A 203 18.21 -0.03 -30.08
N ARG A 204 19.43 -0.51 -30.34
CA ARG A 204 20.45 -0.73 -29.30
C ARG A 204 21.60 0.23 -29.60
N THR A 205 21.56 1.40 -29.00
CA THR A 205 22.52 2.47 -29.32
C THR A 205 23.89 2.22 -28.68
N GLY A 206 23.92 1.45 -27.58
CA GLY A 206 25.15 1.23 -26.78
C GLY A 206 25.55 2.44 -25.94
N VAL A 207 24.67 3.44 -25.83
CA VAL A 207 24.93 4.71 -25.15
C VAL A 207 24.29 4.68 -23.77
N ILE A 208 25.08 5.02 -22.74
CA ILE A 208 24.60 5.11 -21.35
C ILE A 208 24.44 6.58 -20.96
N ARG A 209 23.24 6.97 -20.54
CA ARG A 209 22.91 8.29 -19.97
C ARG A 209 22.97 8.20 -18.45
N ARG A 210 23.97 8.86 -17.84
CA ARG A 210 24.21 8.79 -16.39
C ARG A 210 23.68 10.04 -15.70
N TYR A 211 22.98 9.82 -14.58
CA TYR A 211 22.45 10.86 -13.72
C TYR A 211 22.84 10.57 -12.26
N GLU A 212 23.23 11.61 -11.55
CA GLU A 212 23.60 11.56 -10.13
C GLU A 212 22.62 12.41 -9.34
N TRP A 213 21.87 11.79 -8.45
CA TRP A 213 20.75 12.39 -7.73
C TRP A 213 20.97 12.32 -6.23
N THR A 214 20.96 13.48 -5.57
CA THR A 214 20.88 13.58 -4.12
C THR A 214 19.46 13.96 -3.73
N VAL A 215 18.80 13.07 -2.99
CA VAL A 215 17.47 13.29 -2.44
C VAL A 215 17.61 13.92 -1.07
N SER A 216 17.00 15.08 -0.84
CA SER A 216 17.10 15.80 0.43
C SER A 216 15.81 16.56 0.74
N ARG A 217 15.57 16.81 2.03
CA ARG A 217 14.48 17.67 2.50
C ARG A 217 14.95 19.12 2.53
N THR A 218 14.16 20.03 1.97
CA THR A 218 14.42 21.47 2.04
C THR A 218 13.10 22.24 2.16
N VAL A 219 13.16 23.57 2.14
CA VAL A 219 12.00 24.45 2.16
C VAL A 219 11.95 25.28 0.88
N ILE A 220 10.79 25.31 0.24
CA ILE A 220 10.51 26.16 -0.92
C ILE A 220 9.10 26.75 -0.79
N ALA A 221 8.82 27.76 -1.60
CA ALA A 221 7.53 28.43 -1.68
C ALA A 221 7.04 28.45 -3.14
N ALA A 222 6.75 27.27 -3.69
CA ALA A 222 6.43 27.08 -5.11
C ALA A 222 5.29 27.98 -5.63
N ASP A 223 4.26 28.18 -4.81
CA ASP A 223 3.12 29.07 -5.08
C ASP A 223 3.09 30.32 -4.18
N GLY A 224 4.12 30.48 -3.34
CA GLY A 224 4.23 31.57 -2.39
C GLY A 224 4.11 31.16 -0.93
N TYR A 225 3.56 29.98 -0.63
CA TYR A 225 3.47 29.46 0.73
C TYR A 225 4.70 28.59 1.06
N LEU A 226 5.45 28.97 2.11
CA LEU A 226 6.67 28.26 2.48
C LEU A 226 6.35 26.95 3.20
N LYS A 227 6.75 25.82 2.60
CA LYS A 227 6.63 24.48 3.19
C LYS A 227 7.90 23.64 3.02
N GLN A 228 7.99 22.55 3.78
CA GLN A 228 9.00 21.53 3.56
C GLN A 228 8.65 20.69 2.32
N VAL A 229 9.64 20.40 1.51
CA VAL A 229 9.52 19.63 0.25
C VAL A 229 10.74 18.71 0.12
N LEU A 230 10.51 17.51 -0.37
CA LEU A 230 11.54 16.55 -0.74
C LEU A 230 11.97 16.81 -2.18
N LEU A 231 13.26 17.05 -2.42
CA LEU A 231 13.78 17.43 -3.73
C LEU A 231 14.93 16.54 -4.16
N VAL A 232 15.01 16.29 -5.47
CA VAL A 232 16.20 15.77 -6.13
C VAL A 232 17.07 16.95 -6.57
N ASN A 233 18.32 16.98 -6.11
CA ASN A 233 19.32 18.00 -6.48
C ASN A 233 18.85 19.45 -6.22
N GLY A 234 17.95 19.64 -5.25
CA GLY A 234 17.36 20.94 -4.92
C GLY A 234 16.44 21.52 -6.00
N GLN A 235 15.81 20.69 -6.83
CA GLN A 235 14.95 21.10 -7.95
C GLN A 235 13.49 20.71 -7.72
N PHE A 236 12.56 21.64 -7.92
CA PHE A 236 11.11 21.39 -7.96
C PHE A 236 10.46 22.02 -9.21
N PRO A 237 9.82 21.25 -10.10
CA PRO A 237 9.89 19.79 -10.17
C PRO A 237 11.33 19.30 -10.36
N GLY A 238 11.57 18.01 -10.09
CA GLY A 238 12.88 17.41 -10.18
C GLY A 238 13.48 17.43 -11.59
N PRO A 239 14.78 17.09 -11.73
CA PRO A 239 15.48 17.12 -13.02
C PRO A 239 14.79 16.23 -14.07
N THR A 240 14.77 16.72 -15.31
CA THR A 240 14.31 15.93 -16.45
C THR A 240 15.39 14.94 -16.89
N ILE A 241 15.03 13.67 -17.06
CA ILE A 241 15.86 12.68 -17.74
C ILE A 241 15.64 12.80 -19.24
N GLU A 242 16.72 12.80 -20.01
CA GLU A 242 16.72 12.87 -21.48
C GLU A 242 17.51 11.69 -22.03
N ALA A 243 16.90 10.91 -22.91
CA ALA A 243 17.58 9.81 -23.58
C ALA A 243 17.04 9.62 -25.00
N ASN A 244 17.83 9.06 -25.91
CA ASN A 244 17.28 8.59 -27.17
C ASN A 244 16.63 7.22 -26.98
N TRP A 245 15.66 6.88 -27.82
CA TRP A 245 15.12 5.53 -27.92
C TRP A 245 16.27 4.53 -28.08
N GLY A 246 16.33 3.53 -27.19
CA GLY A 246 17.38 2.51 -27.18
C GLY A 246 18.65 2.83 -26.40
N ASP A 247 18.80 4.05 -25.85
CA ASP A 247 19.86 4.35 -24.89
C ASP A 247 19.58 3.61 -23.56
N THR A 248 20.63 3.29 -22.81
CA THR A 248 20.52 2.82 -21.43
C THR A 248 20.50 4.03 -20.50
N ILE A 249 19.51 4.11 -19.62
CA ILE A 249 19.41 5.12 -18.56
C ILE A 249 20.02 4.53 -17.30
N GLN A 250 20.90 5.30 -16.64
CA GLN A 250 21.48 4.94 -15.37
C GLN A 250 21.36 6.11 -14.39
N VAL A 251 20.74 5.85 -13.23
CA VAL A 251 20.51 6.88 -12.21
C VAL A 251 21.00 6.40 -10.86
N THR A 252 22.03 7.05 -10.33
CA THR A 252 22.50 6.84 -8.96
C THR A 252 21.71 7.75 -8.03
N VAL A 253 20.97 7.17 -7.09
CA VAL A 253 20.14 7.87 -6.11
C VAL A 253 20.82 7.76 -4.75
N HIS A 254 21.22 8.90 -4.20
CA HIS A 254 21.73 9.07 -2.85
C HIS A 254 20.61 9.56 -1.94
N ASN A 255 20.27 8.79 -0.91
CA ASN A 255 19.29 9.21 0.08
C ASN A 255 19.97 10.06 1.17
N ASP A 256 19.76 11.36 1.17
CA ASP A 256 20.27 12.29 2.18
C ASP A 256 19.15 12.90 3.03
N ILE A 257 18.02 12.21 3.17
CA ILE A 257 16.95 12.62 4.09
C ILE A 257 17.34 12.17 5.51
N ARG A 258 17.84 13.09 6.32
CA ARG A 258 18.38 12.79 7.66
C ARG A 258 17.40 12.97 8.81
N ASP A 259 16.57 14.02 8.77
CA ASP A 259 15.74 14.44 9.91
C ASP A 259 14.31 14.89 9.48
N PRO A 260 13.25 14.14 9.84
CA PRO A 260 13.32 12.72 10.23
C PRO A 260 13.83 11.87 9.06
N GLY A 261 14.67 10.87 9.37
CA GLY A 261 15.21 9.98 8.36
C GLY A 261 14.14 9.04 7.80
N GLU A 262 14.03 8.97 6.48
CA GLU A 262 13.06 8.11 5.78
C GLU A 262 13.68 7.42 4.57
N GLY A 263 13.16 6.25 4.21
CA GLY A 263 13.58 5.54 3.00
C GLY A 263 13.13 6.26 1.73
N VAL A 264 13.73 5.92 0.59
CA VAL A 264 13.30 6.38 -0.74
C VAL A 264 13.34 5.24 -1.74
N SER A 265 12.45 5.27 -2.74
CA SER A 265 12.46 4.34 -3.88
C SER A 265 11.94 5.07 -5.10
N MET A 266 12.57 4.92 -6.26
CA MET A 266 12.23 5.70 -7.46
C MET A 266 11.66 4.81 -8.55
N HIS A 267 10.42 5.07 -8.93
CA HIS A 267 9.75 4.38 -10.01
C HIS A 267 9.83 5.16 -11.33
N TRP A 268 9.99 4.41 -12.43
CA TRP A 268 10.13 4.90 -13.79
C TRP A 268 8.82 4.67 -14.54
N HIS A 269 7.89 5.60 -14.37
CA HIS A 269 6.50 5.44 -14.78
C HIS A 269 6.37 5.06 -16.26
N GLY A 270 5.56 4.04 -16.54
CA GLY A 270 5.26 3.56 -17.90
C GLY A 270 6.39 2.80 -18.60
N PHE A 271 7.58 2.64 -18.00
CA PHE A 271 8.60 1.75 -18.57
C PHE A 271 8.17 0.29 -18.44
N LEU A 272 8.47 -0.51 -19.47
CA LEU A 272 8.17 -1.94 -19.45
C LEU A 272 9.09 -2.71 -18.51
N GLN A 273 10.30 -2.21 -18.26
CA GLN A 273 11.33 -2.90 -17.48
C GLN A 273 11.60 -4.33 -17.96
N GLN A 274 11.51 -4.55 -19.28
CA GLN A 274 11.60 -5.88 -19.86
C GLN A 274 13.02 -6.42 -19.71
N GLY A 275 13.15 -7.51 -18.96
CA GLY A 275 14.44 -8.12 -18.61
C GLY A 275 15.14 -7.49 -17.39
N THR A 276 14.57 -6.44 -16.81
CA THR A 276 15.09 -5.72 -15.63
C THR A 276 14.00 -5.41 -14.60
N PRO A 277 13.13 -6.36 -14.19
CA PRO A 277 12.01 -6.08 -13.29
C PRO A 277 12.44 -5.54 -11.91
N TRP A 278 13.67 -5.79 -11.47
CA TRP A 278 14.21 -5.26 -10.21
C TRP A 278 14.58 -3.77 -10.28
N GLU A 279 14.56 -3.16 -11.47
CA GLU A 279 14.83 -1.72 -11.67
C GLU A 279 13.55 -0.88 -11.59
N ASP A 280 12.38 -1.51 -11.40
CA ASP A 280 11.07 -0.84 -11.40
C ASP A 280 10.87 0.10 -10.20
N GLY A 281 11.60 -0.11 -9.09
CA GLY A 281 11.61 0.85 -7.99
C GLY A 281 10.39 0.84 -7.07
N VAL A 282 9.73 -0.31 -6.90
CA VAL A 282 8.55 -0.46 -6.05
C VAL A 282 8.94 -1.18 -4.75
N PRO A 283 8.89 -0.50 -3.59
CA PRO A 283 9.31 -1.07 -2.33
C PRO A 283 8.37 -2.22 -1.89
N GLY A 284 8.93 -3.31 -1.38
CA GLY A 284 8.16 -4.52 -1.02
C GLY A 284 7.69 -5.36 -2.21
N VAL A 285 7.90 -4.91 -3.45
CA VAL A 285 7.62 -5.68 -4.67
C VAL A 285 8.92 -6.01 -5.41
N THR A 286 9.58 -5.00 -5.96
CA THR A 286 10.77 -5.21 -6.82
C THR A 286 12.08 -4.99 -6.08
N GLN A 287 12.07 -4.20 -5.00
CA GLN A 287 13.22 -3.96 -4.13
C GLN A 287 12.80 -3.55 -2.71
N CYS A 288 13.77 -3.37 -1.81
CA CYS A 288 13.56 -2.69 -0.54
C CYS A 288 13.84 -1.17 -0.70
N PRO A 289 13.33 -0.30 0.20
CA PRO A 289 13.68 1.11 0.20
C PRO A 289 15.18 1.36 0.37
N ILE A 290 15.69 2.44 -0.23
CA ILE A 290 17.05 2.93 -0.01
C ILE A 290 17.06 3.68 1.33
N PRO A 291 17.72 3.20 2.39
CA PRO A 291 17.71 3.85 3.69
C PRO A 291 18.52 5.17 3.68
N PRO A 292 18.27 6.06 4.66
CA PRO A 292 19.06 7.28 4.86
C PRO A 292 20.58 7.03 4.89
N GLY A 293 21.31 7.80 4.10
CA GLY A 293 22.76 7.75 3.97
C GLY A 293 23.30 6.71 3.00
N GLU A 294 22.45 5.83 2.46
CA GLU A 294 22.85 4.83 1.47
C GLU A 294 22.50 5.28 0.04
N SER A 295 22.86 4.46 -0.94
CA SER A 295 22.64 4.77 -2.35
C SER A 295 22.31 3.53 -3.17
N PHE A 296 21.58 3.73 -4.26
CA PHE A 296 21.28 2.68 -5.23
C PHE A 296 21.36 3.24 -6.64
N THR A 297 21.93 2.46 -7.56
CA THR A 297 22.01 2.81 -8.98
C THR A 297 21.01 1.98 -9.76
N TYR A 298 20.01 2.66 -10.31
CA TYR A 298 19.07 2.07 -11.26
C TYR A 298 19.69 2.02 -12.65
N GLN A 299 19.47 0.96 -13.41
CA GLN A 299 19.95 0.84 -14.78
C GLN A 299 19.03 0.01 -15.68
N PHE A 300 18.40 0.65 -16.66
CA PHE A 300 17.47 0.02 -17.59
C PHE A 300 17.52 0.67 -18.98
N ASP A 301 17.03 -0.05 -19.99
CA ASP A 301 17.01 0.43 -21.37
C ASP A 301 15.77 1.29 -21.65
N ALA A 302 15.95 2.34 -22.44
CA ALA A 302 14.86 3.15 -22.99
C ALA A 302 14.16 2.40 -24.14
N GLN A 303 13.39 1.37 -23.78
CA GLN A 303 12.72 0.46 -24.71
C GLN A 303 11.55 1.12 -25.47
N LEU A 304 10.91 2.11 -24.84
CA LEU A 304 9.86 2.94 -25.41
C LEU A 304 10.37 4.35 -25.70
N TYR A 305 9.64 5.12 -26.49
CA TYR A 305 9.94 6.53 -26.77
C TYR A 305 8.70 7.40 -26.57
N GLY A 306 8.88 8.66 -26.18
CA GLY A 306 7.77 9.57 -25.86
C GLY A 306 8.01 10.34 -24.57
N THR A 307 6.92 10.61 -23.86
CA THR A 307 6.91 11.38 -22.62
C THR A 307 6.47 10.50 -21.47
N THR A 308 7.25 10.51 -20.40
CA THR A 308 6.84 9.98 -19.11
C THR A 308 7.44 10.78 -17.97
N TRP A 309 7.43 10.23 -16.78
CA TRP A 309 7.92 10.84 -15.56
C TRP A 309 8.50 9.77 -14.63
N TRP A 310 9.28 10.21 -13.66
CA TRP A 310 9.70 9.42 -12.51
C TRP A 310 9.06 10.01 -11.26
N HIS A 311 8.85 9.16 -10.26
CA HIS A 311 8.37 9.61 -8.96
C HIS A 311 8.82 8.65 -7.85
N SER A 312 8.82 9.12 -6.60
CA SER A 312 8.95 8.20 -5.47
C SER A 312 7.77 7.25 -5.45
N HIS A 313 8.01 5.97 -5.18
CA HIS A 313 6.97 4.94 -5.00
C HIS A 313 6.91 4.44 -3.56
N LEU A 314 7.43 5.24 -2.62
CA LEU A 314 7.35 4.96 -1.19
C LEU A 314 6.27 5.83 -0.57
N SER A 315 5.17 5.22 -0.09
CA SER A 315 3.99 5.94 0.41
C SER A 315 3.56 7.07 -0.56
N ALA A 316 3.13 8.22 -0.05
CA ALA A 316 2.79 9.40 -0.84
C ALA A 316 3.96 10.40 -1.01
N GLN A 317 5.23 9.94 -0.93
CA GLN A 317 6.40 10.83 -1.00
C GLN A 317 6.48 11.69 -2.28
N TRP A 318 5.91 11.23 -3.40
CA TRP A 318 5.90 12.05 -4.61
C TRP A 318 5.07 13.33 -4.43
N VAL A 319 3.99 13.28 -3.65
CA VAL A 319 3.19 14.46 -3.27
C VAL A 319 4.01 15.41 -2.40
N GLY A 320 4.96 14.86 -1.64
CA GLY A 320 5.97 15.61 -0.90
C GLY A 320 7.03 16.29 -1.78
N GLY A 321 7.07 16.02 -3.09
CA GLY A 321 7.88 16.73 -4.08
C GLY A 321 8.83 15.86 -4.91
N LEU A 322 8.89 14.54 -4.65
CA LEU A 322 9.75 13.61 -5.38
C LEU A 322 9.12 13.15 -6.69
N PHE A 323 9.09 14.03 -7.68
CA PHE A 323 8.76 13.69 -9.07
C PHE A 323 9.49 14.58 -10.07
N GLY A 324 9.60 14.10 -11.31
CA GLY A 324 10.16 14.86 -12.43
C GLY A 324 9.92 14.17 -13.76
N ALA A 325 10.21 14.86 -14.86
CA ALA A 325 9.90 14.36 -16.20
C ALA A 325 10.97 13.41 -16.76
N ILE A 326 10.57 12.57 -17.71
CA ILE A 326 11.45 11.76 -18.56
C ILE A 326 11.04 11.98 -20.00
N VAL A 327 11.99 12.37 -20.84
CA VAL A 327 11.81 12.57 -22.27
C VAL A 327 12.69 11.57 -23.01
N ILE A 328 12.04 10.69 -23.77
CA ILE A 328 12.72 9.74 -24.64
C ILE A 328 12.50 10.13 -26.10
N TYR A 329 13.57 10.58 -26.77
CA TYR A 329 13.52 10.98 -28.17
C TYR A 329 13.30 9.79 -29.09
N GLY A 330 12.44 9.96 -30.08
CA GLY A 330 12.09 8.91 -31.02
C GLY A 330 11.47 9.45 -32.30
N PRO A 331 10.94 8.57 -33.15
CA PRO A 331 10.36 8.92 -34.43
C PRO A 331 9.31 10.03 -34.34
N GLU A 332 9.45 11.04 -35.19
CA GLU A 332 8.49 12.13 -35.31
C GLU A 332 7.23 11.66 -36.07
N LEU A 333 6.06 11.89 -35.48
CA LEU A 333 4.78 11.54 -36.10
C LEU A 333 4.29 12.65 -37.05
N VAL A 334 4.28 13.88 -36.54
CA VAL A 334 3.87 15.11 -37.19
C VAL A 334 5.00 16.13 -37.05
N PRO A 335 5.40 16.83 -38.12
CA PRO A 335 6.42 17.87 -38.06
C PRO A 335 6.09 18.98 -37.05
N TYR A 336 7.07 19.40 -36.25
CA TYR A 336 7.00 20.61 -35.42
C TYR A 336 8.31 21.42 -35.48
N ASP A 337 8.25 22.73 -35.20
CA ASP A 337 9.43 23.60 -35.23
C ASP A 337 10.27 23.49 -33.95
N PHE A 338 9.61 23.44 -32.78
CA PHE A 338 10.26 23.41 -31.47
C PHE A 338 9.61 22.42 -30.53
N ASP A 339 10.41 21.77 -29.69
CA ASP A 339 9.93 21.00 -28.53
C ASP A 339 10.06 21.87 -27.29
N ALA A 340 8.93 22.31 -26.74
CA ALA A 340 8.91 23.12 -25.52
C ALA A 340 9.25 22.28 -24.28
N GLY A 341 9.20 20.95 -24.38
CA GLY A 341 9.49 20.03 -23.29
C GLY A 341 8.31 19.75 -22.36
N PRO A 342 8.60 19.22 -21.16
CA PRO A 342 7.60 18.83 -20.17
C PRO A 342 6.76 20.00 -19.63
N ILE A 343 5.45 19.76 -19.55
CA ILE A 343 4.47 20.56 -18.84
C ILE A 343 3.89 19.68 -17.73
N LEU A 344 4.53 19.70 -16.56
CA LEU A 344 4.11 19.01 -15.35
C LEU A 344 2.97 19.80 -14.70
N ILE A 345 1.83 19.14 -14.51
CA ILE A 345 0.63 19.70 -13.93
C ILE A 345 0.34 18.92 -12.65
N SER A 346 0.15 19.60 -11.53
CA SER A 346 -0.07 18.95 -10.24
C SER A 346 -0.93 19.81 -9.34
N ASP A 347 -1.92 19.19 -8.70
CA ASP A 347 -2.48 19.74 -7.46
C ASP A 347 -1.36 19.90 -6.42
N TYR A 348 -1.56 20.81 -5.47
CA TYR A 348 -0.56 21.17 -4.49
C TYR A 348 -1.18 21.35 -3.12
N TYR A 349 -0.56 20.69 -2.15
CA TYR A 349 -1.00 20.69 -0.77
C TYR A 349 0.03 21.43 0.09
N HIS A 350 -0.42 22.24 1.02
CA HIS A 350 0.41 22.98 1.97
C HIS A 350 0.73 22.16 3.22
N LYS A 351 -0.12 21.18 3.55
CA LYS A 351 0.17 20.14 4.53
C LYS A 351 1.33 19.24 4.05
N ASP A 352 2.02 18.64 5.01
CA ASP A 352 3.03 17.62 4.72
C ASP A 352 2.36 16.37 4.16
N TYR A 353 3.03 15.67 3.24
CA TYR A 353 2.45 14.50 2.58
C TYR A 353 2.10 13.40 3.59
N PHE A 354 2.92 13.23 4.63
CA PHE A 354 2.73 12.19 5.62
C PHE A 354 1.53 12.51 6.52
N THR A 355 1.35 13.78 6.89
CA THR A 355 0.14 14.22 7.61
C THR A 355 -1.14 13.96 6.82
N LEU A 356 -1.12 14.12 5.50
CA LEU A 356 -2.28 13.78 4.66
C LEU A 356 -2.57 12.27 4.64
N VAL A 357 -1.52 11.44 4.67
CA VAL A 357 -1.65 9.98 4.83
C VAL A 357 -2.19 9.62 6.22
N GLU A 358 -1.71 10.26 7.29
CA GLU A 358 -2.25 10.10 8.66
C GLU A 358 -3.74 10.46 8.74
N GLU A 359 -4.13 11.58 8.13
CA GLU A 359 -5.54 12.00 8.06
C GLU A 359 -6.39 11.01 7.27
N THR A 360 -5.84 10.44 6.19
CA THR A 360 -6.50 9.38 5.40
C THR A 360 -6.75 8.12 6.21
N LEU A 361 -5.79 7.76 7.06
CA LEU A 361 -5.79 6.52 7.82
C LEU A 361 -6.30 6.71 9.25
N SER A 362 -6.94 7.83 9.53
CA SER A 362 -7.58 8.11 10.80
C SER A 362 -9.03 7.58 10.83
N PRO A 363 -9.54 7.15 11.99
CA PRO A 363 -10.93 6.72 12.11
C PRO A 363 -11.90 7.84 11.75
N PHE A 364 -12.97 7.50 11.02
CA PHE A 364 -14.10 8.39 10.71
C PHE A 364 -13.81 9.66 9.88
N THR A 365 -12.59 9.85 9.35
CA THR A 365 -12.25 10.99 8.48
C THR A 365 -12.57 10.71 7.01
N GLY A 366 -12.34 9.48 6.56
CA GLY A 366 -12.47 9.09 5.15
C GLY A 366 -11.45 9.73 4.22
N GLY A 367 -10.38 10.36 4.74
CA GLY A 367 -9.34 11.01 3.93
C GLY A 367 -9.83 12.15 3.06
N ILE A 368 -10.85 12.89 3.50
CA ILE A 368 -11.42 14.00 2.76
C ILE A 368 -10.67 15.28 3.11
N PHE A 369 -9.83 15.74 2.20
CA PHE A 369 -9.18 17.05 2.27
C PHE A 369 -9.00 17.62 0.87
N LEU A 370 -8.96 18.95 0.78
CA LEU A 370 -8.86 19.67 -0.48
C LEU A 370 -7.40 19.98 -0.78
N SER A 371 -7.03 19.94 -2.06
CA SER A 371 -5.79 20.58 -2.51
C SER A 371 -5.87 22.09 -2.32
N ASP A 372 -4.79 22.70 -1.85
CA ASP A 372 -4.72 24.14 -1.59
C ASP A 372 -4.56 24.96 -2.90
N ASN A 373 -3.88 24.38 -3.89
CA ASN A 373 -3.58 25.03 -5.17
C ASN A 373 -3.39 24.02 -6.32
N ASN A 374 -3.18 24.52 -7.54
CA ASN A 374 -2.83 23.76 -8.73
C ASN A 374 -1.66 24.45 -9.47
N LEU A 375 -0.67 23.69 -9.91
CA LEU A 375 0.59 24.22 -10.44
C LEU A 375 0.84 23.79 -11.90
N ILE A 376 1.48 24.67 -12.67
CA ILE A 376 2.11 24.31 -13.96
C ILE A 376 3.62 24.49 -13.81
N ASN A 377 4.38 23.42 -14.08
CA ASN A 377 5.84 23.35 -13.89
C ASN A 377 6.28 23.85 -12.50
N GLY A 378 5.53 23.49 -11.46
CA GLY A 378 5.81 23.85 -10.06
C GLY A 378 5.65 25.33 -9.75
N LYS A 379 4.83 26.07 -10.52
CA LYS A 379 4.55 27.48 -10.31
C LYS A 379 3.07 27.77 -10.32
N MET A 380 2.63 28.60 -9.38
CA MET A 380 1.36 29.32 -9.44
C MET A 380 1.41 30.52 -8.49
N VAL A 381 0.34 31.31 -8.44
CA VAL A 381 0.10 32.27 -7.36
C VAL A 381 -0.85 31.67 -6.34
N PHE A 382 -0.73 32.07 -5.08
CA PHE A 382 -1.63 31.65 -4.01
C PHE A 382 -2.15 32.85 -3.22
N ASN A 383 -3.43 32.88 -2.87
CA ASN A 383 -3.95 33.98 -2.06
C ASN A 383 -3.64 33.77 -0.56
N CYS A 384 -2.53 34.37 -0.09
CA CYS A 384 -2.13 34.28 1.31
C CYS A 384 -3.14 34.85 2.32
N SER A 385 -4.16 35.62 1.89
CA SER A 385 -5.22 36.09 2.81
C SER A 385 -6.15 34.97 3.29
N VAL A 386 -6.15 33.80 2.63
CA VAL A 386 -6.95 32.64 3.03
C VAL A 386 -6.24 31.75 4.06
N VAL A 387 -4.94 31.97 4.29
CA VAL A 387 -4.17 31.26 5.31
C VAL A 387 -4.73 31.63 6.70
N SER A 388 -4.92 30.62 7.54
CA SER A 388 -5.40 30.82 8.91
C SER A 388 -4.49 31.78 9.66
N GLN A 389 -5.07 32.72 10.43
CA GLN A 389 -4.29 33.61 11.31
C GLN A 389 -3.47 32.87 12.38
N ARG A 390 -3.76 31.58 12.61
CA ARG A 390 -2.98 30.72 13.52
C ARG A 390 -1.75 30.10 12.85
N ASP A 391 -1.71 30.07 11.52
CA ASP A 391 -0.57 29.60 10.76
C ASP A 391 0.40 30.77 10.51
N ASN A 392 1.54 30.72 11.18
CA ASN A 392 2.57 31.75 11.13
C ASN A 392 3.63 31.50 10.03
N ARG A 393 3.40 30.55 9.10
CA ARG A 393 4.37 30.29 8.04
C ARG A 393 4.43 31.47 7.04
N PRO A 394 5.64 31.82 6.54
CA PRO A 394 5.76 32.85 5.53
C PRO A 394 4.95 32.53 4.27
N CYS A 395 4.17 33.50 3.81
CA CYS A 395 3.38 33.39 2.59
C CYS A 395 3.47 34.69 1.79
N ASN A 396 3.74 34.60 0.48
CA ASN A 396 3.74 35.73 -0.44
C ASN A 396 2.82 35.46 -1.63
N SER A 397 1.78 36.28 -1.82
CA SER A 397 0.79 36.03 -2.89
C SER A 397 1.30 36.25 -4.32
N ASN A 398 2.51 36.78 -4.49
CA ASN A 398 3.13 37.09 -5.78
C ASN A 398 4.37 36.22 -6.06
N ALA A 399 4.19 34.89 -6.03
CA ALA A 399 5.21 33.92 -6.43
C ALA A 399 5.41 33.81 -7.95
N GLY A 400 4.36 34.12 -8.71
CA GLY A 400 4.35 34.23 -10.16
C GLY A 400 4.13 32.91 -10.92
N PRO A 401 3.27 32.86 -11.97
CA PRO A 401 3.14 31.72 -12.88
C PRO A 401 4.39 31.37 -13.67
N ALA A 402 4.36 30.17 -14.27
CA ALA A 402 5.30 29.77 -15.31
C ALA A 402 5.17 30.64 -16.56
N VAL A 403 6.28 30.84 -17.27
CA VAL A 403 6.34 31.66 -18.50
C VAL A 403 7.04 30.88 -19.61
N PHE A 404 6.41 30.86 -20.78
CA PHE A 404 6.91 30.24 -22.01
C PHE A 404 6.98 31.28 -23.12
N GLU A 405 8.02 31.22 -23.94
CA GLU A 405 8.15 32.07 -25.13
C GLU A 405 7.84 31.28 -26.39
N PHE A 406 6.91 31.76 -27.21
CA PHE A 406 6.63 31.22 -28.53
C PHE A 406 6.91 32.26 -29.63
N GLU A 407 7.57 31.84 -30.69
CA GLU A 407 7.74 32.62 -31.91
C GLU A 407 6.48 32.52 -32.76
N ARG A 408 5.98 33.69 -33.19
CA ARG A 408 4.74 33.78 -33.96
C ARG A 408 4.83 32.96 -35.26
N GLY A 409 3.78 32.19 -35.53
CA GLY A 409 3.65 31.34 -36.70
C GLY A 409 4.36 29.97 -36.61
N LYS A 410 5.08 29.70 -35.52
CA LYS A 410 5.79 28.43 -35.29
C LYS A 410 4.92 27.40 -34.57
N THR A 411 5.31 26.14 -34.70
CA THR A 411 4.65 24.99 -34.08
C THR A 411 5.48 24.44 -32.93
N TYR A 412 4.81 24.13 -31.82
CA TYR A 412 5.42 23.72 -30.56
C TYR A 412 4.86 22.37 -30.12
N ARG A 413 5.73 21.41 -29.82
CA ARG A 413 5.36 20.21 -29.06
C ARG A 413 5.37 20.54 -27.57
N LEU A 414 4.26 20.24 -26.90
CA LEU A 414 4.12 20.28 -25.45
C LEU A 414 3.92 18.86 -24.94
N ARG A 415 4.60 18.51 -23.85
CA ARG A 415 4.60 17.17 -23.27
C ARG A 415 3.88 17.20 -21.92
N LEU A 416 2.56 17.04 -21.95
CA LEU A 416 1.70 17.21 -20.79
C LEU A 416 1.82 15.99 -19.87
N ILE A 417 1.94 16.22 -18.57
CA ILE A 417 2.06 15.17 -17.55
C ILE A 417 1.21 15.60 -16.34
N ASN A 418 0.22 14.79 -15.97
CA ASN A 418 -0.44 14.98 -14.67
C ASN A 418 0.38 14.23 -13.59
N ALA A 419 1.13 14.99 -12.80
CA ALA A 419 1.97 14.50 -11.71
C ALA A 419 1.37 14.81 -10.33
N GLY A 420 0.04 15.02 -10.27
CA GLY A 420 -0.68 15.32 -9.04
C GLY A 420 -0.82 14.12 -8.08
N ALA A 421 -1.55 14.35 -7.00
CA ALA A 421 -1.93 13.35 -6.01
C ALA A 421 -3.35 12.83 -6.22
N GLU A 422 -4.29 13.69 -6.63
CA GLU A 422 -5.71 13.35 -6.73
C GLU A 422 -6.43 14.08 -7.88
N GLY A 423 -5.99 15.29 -8.24
CA GLY A 423 -6.69 16.15 -9.20
C GLY A 423 -6.71 15.64 -10.64
N LEU A 424 -7.91 15.39 -11.17
CA LEU A 424 -8.14 15.22 -12.62
C LEU A 424 -7.98 16.57 -13.34
N GLN A 425 -7.00 16.66 -14.24
CA GLN A 425 -6.60 17.91 -14.87
C GLN A 425 -7.27 18.10 -16.23
N ARG A 426 -7.74 19.33 -16.50
CA ARG A 426 -8.27 19.76 -17.79
C ARG A 426 -7.41 20.90 -18.33
N PHE A 427 -6.54 20.56 -19.29
CA PHE A 427 -5.56 21.46 -19.87
C PHE A 427 -6.09 22.13 -21.13
N SER A 428 -5.82 23.43 -21.29
CA SER A 428 -6.14 24.18 -22.51
C SER A 428 -5.21 25.38 -22.72
N ILE A 429 -5.19 25.92 -23.94
CA ILE A 429 -4.54 27.20 -24.24
C ILE A 429 -5.59 28.10 -24.89
N ASP A 430 -5.79 29.29 -24.34
CA ASP A 430 -6.81 30.23 -24.81
C ASP A 430 -6.66 30.50 -26.31
N GLY A 431 -7.75 30.37 -27.06
CA GLY A 431 -7.78 30.64 -28.50
C GLY A 431 -7.01 29.64 -29.38
N HIS A 432 -6.40 28.60 -28.81
CA HIS A 432 -5.63 27.61 -29.55
C HIS A 432 -6.22 26.21 -29.41
N LYS A 433 -6.27 25.49 -30.52
CA LYS A 433 -6.50 24.04 -30.51
C LYS A 433 -5.19 23.30 -30.30
N LEU A 434 -5.31 22.11 -29.73
CA LEU A 434 -4.24 21.17 -29.43
C LEU A 434 -4.38 19.97 -30.35
N LEU A 435 -3.33 19.65 -31.10
CA LEU A 435 -3.26 18.43 -31.90
C LEU A 435 -2.59 17.33 -31.06
N VAL A 436 -3.37 16.40 -30.52
CA VAL A 436 -2.86 15.26 -29.73
C VAL A 436 -2.15 14.28 -30.66
N ILE A 437 -0.95 13.83 -30.29
CA ILE A 437 -0.11 12.93 -31.09
C ILE A 437 0.36 11.68 -30.34
N ALA A 438 0.24 11.65 -29.01
CA ALA A 438 0.52 10.47 -28.20
C ALA A 438 -0.29 10.48 -26.90
N ASN A 439 -0.69 9.29 -26.45
CA ASN A 439 -1.21 9.02 -25.12
C ASN A 439 -0.18 8.15 -24.39
N ASP A 440 0.32 8.62 -23.26
CA ASP A 440 1.41 7.98 -22.51
C ASP A 440 2.61 7.69 -23.44
N PHE A 441 3.20 6.50 -23.41
CA PHE A 441 4.27 6.09 -24.34
C PHE A 441 3.78 5.64 -25.73
N VAL A 442 2.49 5.83 -26.06
CA VAL A 442 1.88 5.28 -27.28
C VAL A 442 1.51 6.42 -28.24
N PRO A 443 2.24 6.57 -29.38
CA PRO A 443 1.82 7.47 -30.44
C PRO A 443 0.45 7.09 -30.99
N VAL A 444 -0.44 8.07 -31.14
CA VAL A 444 -1.80 7.91 -31.65
C VAL A 444 -2.01 8.67 -32.96
N GLU A 445 -2.96 8.25 -33.78
CA GLU A 445 -3.37 8.99 -34.97
C GLU A 445 -3.78 10.41 -34.56
N PRO A 446 -3.22 11.47 -35.17
CA PRO A 446 -3.42 12.81 -34.66
C PRO A 446 -4.88 13.27 -34.69
N TYR A 447 -5.34 13.87 -33.60
CA TYR A 447 -6.68 14.46 -33.51
C TYR A 447 -6.64 15.82 -32.80
N GLU A 448 -7.52 16.73 -33.20
CA GLU A 448 -7.62 18.05 -32.58
C GLU A 448 -8.62 18.05 -31.43
N THR A 449 -8.25 18.72 -30.34
CA THR A 449 -9.15 19.08 -29.24
C THR A 449 -8.83 20.49 -28.74
N ALA A 450 -9.78 21.12 -28.05
CA ALA A 450 -9.53 22.39 -27.35
C ALA A 450 -9.18 22.17 -25.86
N VAL A 451 -9.56 21.03 -25.29
CA VAL A 451 -9.25 20.65 -23.91
C VAL A 451 -8.72 19.21 -23.88
N VAL A 452 -7.60 19.03 -23.19
CA VAL A 452 -7.00 17.73 -22.89
C VAL A 452 -7.35 17.35 -21.46
N THR A 453 -7.95 16.16 -21.25
CA THR A 453 -8.25 15.63 -19.92
C THR A 453 -7.19 14.60 -19.53
N LEU A 454 -6.55 14.80 -18.37
CA LEU A 454 -5.49 13.94 -17.85
C LEU A 454 -5.84 13.44 -16.45
N GLY A 455 -6.02 12.14 -16.33
CA GLY A 455 -5.97 11.43 -15.05
C GLY A 455 -4.56 11.46 -14.46
N ILE A 456 -4.45 11.20 -13.17
CA ILE A 456 -3.18 11.21 -12.45
C ILE A 456 -2.26 10.13 -13.03
N GLY A 457 -1.03 10.50 -13.37
CA GLY A 457 -0.04 9.67 -14.05
C GLY A 457 -0.15 9.61 -15.57
N GLN A 458 -1.22 10.12 -16.17
CA GLN A 458 -1.37 10.17 -17.62
C GLN A 458 -0.49 11.25 -18.26
N ARG A 459 -0.04 10.96 -19.48
CA ARG A 459 0.67 11.91 -20.33
C ARG A 459 -0.04 12.05 -21.66
N GLN A 460 0.03 13.24 -22.23
CA GLN A 460 -0.33 13.46 -23.63
C GLN A 460 0.66 14.42 -24.27
N ASP A 461 1.11 14.06 -25.47
CA ASP A 461 1.90 14.96 -26.29
C ASP A 461 0.99 15.68 -27.26
N VAL A 462 1.09 17.01 -27.28
CA VAL A 462 0.27 17.86 -28.14
C VAL A 462 1.13 18.80 -28.97
N ILE A 463 0.68 19.12 -30.17
CA ILE A 463 1.24 20.18 -30.99
C ILE A 463 0.30 21.38 -30.95
N VAL A 464 0.86 22.56 -30.70
CA VAL A 464 0.15 23.84 -30.76
C VAL A 464 0.86 24.77 -31.75
N LYS A 465 0.08 25.51 -32.53
CA LYS A 465 0.60 26.51 -33.45
C LYS A 465 0.47 27.90 -32.83
N ALA A 466 1.53 28.69 -32.87
CA ALA A 466 1.56 30.03 -32.29
C ALA A 466 1.02 31.09 -33.25
N ASP A 467 -0.23 30.94 -33.71
CA ASP A 467 -0.83 31.79 -34.76
C ASP A 467 -1.93 32.73 -34.27
N GLY A 468 -2.13 32.84 -32.96
CA GLY A 468 -3.09 33.76 -32.37
C GLY A 468 -2.75 35.25 -32.58
N PRO A 469 -3.75 36.16 -32.66
CA PRO A 469 -3.55 37.59 -32.92
C PRO A 469 -3.03 38.43 -31.74
N LEU A 470 -3.02 37.91 -30.51
CA LEU A 470 -2.56 38.62 -29.31
C LEU A 470 -1.04 38.48 -29.13
N ASP A 471 -0.50 39.24 -28.18
CA ASP A 471 0.91 39.16 -27.80
C ASP A 471 1.17 38.17 -26.66
N ALA A 472 0.15 37.80 -25.90
CA ALA A 472 0.28 36.83 -24.83
C ALA A 472 -1.03 36.07 -24.60
N TYR A 473 -0.91 34.81 -24.22
CA TYR A 473 -2.01 33.86 -24.02
C TYR A 473 -1.91 33.17 -22.67
N TRP A 474 -3.05 32.90 -22.03
CA TRP A 474 -3.10 31.99 -20.90
C TRP A 474 -3.04 30.54 -21.39
N MET A 475 -2.06 29.81 -20.86
CA MET A 475 -2.08 28.36 -20.74
C MET A 475 -2.76 28.01 -19.41
N ARG A 476 -3.73 27.11 -19.44
CA ARG A 476 -4.58 26.79 -18.29
C ARG A 476 -4.55 25.31 -17.99
N SER A 477 -4.59 24.98 -16.71
CA SER A 477 -5.11 23.70 -16.26
C SER A 477 -6.13 23.94 -15.16
N ASN A 478 -7.28 23.30 -15.22
CA ASN A 478 -8.24 23.31 -14.12
C ASN A 478 -8.50 21.90 -13.61
N ILE A 479 -8.52 21.74 -12.29
CA ILE A 479 -8.97 20.50 -11.66
C ILE A 479 -10.49 20.38 -11.86
N SER A 480 -10.97 19.16 -12.16
CA SER A 480 -12.40 18.87 -12.23
C SER A 480 -13.00 18.76 -10.83
N GLU A 481 -13.76 19.76 -10.40
CA GLU A 481 -14.41 19.80 -9.07
C GLU A 481 -15.51 18.73 -8.91
N ILE A 482 -15.95 18.09 -9.99
CA ILE A 482 -16.89 16.96 -9.96
C ILE A 482 -16.17 15.65 -9.65
N CYS A 483 -14.89 15.56 -10.05
CA CYS A 483 -14.08 14.35 -9.94
C CYS A 483 -13.10 14.41 -8.78
N SER A 484 -12.76 15.61 -8.30
CA SER A 484 -11.65 15.87 -7.39
C SER A 484 -11.93 16.98 -6.39
N LEU A 485 -11.15 17.00 -5.31
CA LEU A 485 -11.30 17.94 -4.18
C LEU A 485 -10.21 19.00 -4.20
N THR A 486 -10.62 20.26 -4.33
CA THR A 486 -9.69 21.39 -4.46
C THR A 486 -10.30 22.70 -3.99
N ALA A 487 -9.48 23.53 -3.35
CA ALA A 487 -9.84 24.89 -2.93
C ALA A 487 -9.55 25.91 -4.03
N GLN A 488 -8.46 25.73 -4.79
CA GLN A 488 -8.08 26.58 -5.92
C GLN A 488 -7.81 25.69 -7.15
N PRO A 489 -8.83 25.44 -7.99
CA PRO A 489 -8.71 24.47 -9.09
C PRO A 489 -7.80 24.94 -10.24
N GLN A 490 -7.56 26.24 -10.36
CA GLN A 490 -6.96 26.85 -11.55
C GLN A 490 -5.43 26.95 -11.41
N ALA A 491 -4.72 26.42 -12.40
CA ALA A 491 -3.32 26.70 -12.68
C ALA A 491 -3.21 27.51 -13.96
N LEU A 492 -2.37 28.55 -13.96
CA LEU A 492 -2.14 29.42 -15.10
C LEU A 492 -0.65 29.52 -15.41
N ALA A 493 -0.33 29.56 -16.70
CA ALA A 493 0.98 29.91 -17.21
C ALA A 493 0.83 30.91 -18.37
N ILE A 494 1.86 31.72 -18.59
CA ILE A 494 1.88 32.75 -19.63
C ILE A 494 2.63 32.21 -20.85
N ILE A 495 1.98 32.23 -22.01
CA ILE A 495 2.67 32.08 -23.30
C ILE A 495 2.86 33.47 -23.88
N ASN A 496 4.10 33.96 -23.88
CA ASN A 496 4.47 35.25 -24.44
C ASN A 496 4.93 35.08 -25.89
N TYR A 497 4.29 35.79 -26.82
CA TYR A 497 4.63 35.73 -28.24
C TYR A 497 5.77 36.69 -28.56
N VAL A 498 6.70 36.22 -29.38
CA VAL A 498 7.84 37.00 -29.88
C VAL A 498 7.90 36.99 -31.40
N ASP A 499 8.26 38.13 -31.99
CA ASP A 499 8.54 38.24 -33.42
C ASP A 499 10.06 38.37 -33.62
N ARG A 500 10.74 37.23 -33.84
CA ARG A 500 12.21 37.20 -34.06
C ARG A 500 12.63 37.62 -35.47
N HIS A 501 11.66 37.79 -36.38
CA HIS A 501 11.90 38.30 -37.73
C HIS A 501 12.16 39.82 -37.81
N THR A 502 11.74 40.61 -36.82
CA THR A 502 11.92 42.08 -36.80
C THR A 502 13.14 42.55 -35.99
N THR A 503 13.77 41.66 -35.20
CA THR A 503 14.92 41.99 -34.35
C THR A 503 16.29 41.61 -34.93
N GLY A 504 16.35 41.11 -36.18
CA GLY A 504 17.61 40.82 -36.87
C GLY A 504 18.38 39.60 -36.37
N VAL A 505 17.78 38.76 -35.52
CA VAL A 505 18.41 37.54 -34.98
C VAL A 505 18.12 36.36 -35.91
N ARG A 506 19.17 35.74 -36.46
CA ARG A 506 19.10 34.68 -37.47
C ARG A 506 18.42 33.40 -36.94
N SER A 507 17.65 32.74 -37.82
CA SER A 507 16.88 31.53 -37.51
C SER A 507 17.75 30.35 -37.07
N ALA A 508 17.29 29.68 -36.01
CA ALA A 508 17.84 28.50 -35.36
C ALA A 508 17.76 27.20 -36.20
N ARG A 509 18.43 27.14 -37.36
CA ARG A 509 18.55 25.89 -38.14
C ARG A 509 19.95 25.27 -38.16
N ASN A 510 20.91 25.83 -37.44
CA ASN A 510 22.24 25.25 -37.31
C ASN A 510 22.44 24.67 -35.91
N LEU A 511 22.66 23.36 -35.92
CA LEU A 511 23.06 22.48 -34.86
C LEU A 511 24.39 22.95 -34.27
N ASP A 512 24.36 23.76 -33.21
CA ASP A 512 25.42 23.93 -32.21
C ASP A 512 24.78 24.56 -30.97
N SER A 513 25.15 24.03 -29.81
CA SER A 513 24.69 24.38 -28.46
C SER A 513 24.64 25.89 -28.18
N GLU A 514 23.43 26.46 -28.04
CA GLU A 514 23.06 27.66 -27.21
C GLU A 514 21.69 28.25 -27.62
N LEU A 515 20.70 27.41 -27.92
CA LEU A 515 19.33 27.86 -28.21
C LEU A 515 18.52 28.01 -26.92
N SER A 516 18.90 28.97 -26.08
CA SER A 516 18.00 29.48 -25.05
C SER A 516 16.98 30.43 -25.69
N PRO A 517 15.72 30.44 -25.21
CA PRO A 517 14.87 31.61 -25.40
C PRO A 517 15.68 32.83 -24.93
N GLY A 518 15.89 33.81 -25.81
CA GLY A 518 16.79 34.93 -25.51
C GLY A 518 16.29 35.60 -24.24
N SER A 519 17.08 35.55 -23.16
CA SER A 519 16.68 35.86 -21.79
C SER A 519 15.75 37.07 -21.69
N ILE A 520 14.42 36.84 -21.79
CA ILE A 520 13.46 37.91 -21.60
C ILE A 520 13.52 38.25 -20.11
N SER A 521 13.83 39.52 -19.83
CA SER A 521 13.57 40.07 -18.50
C SER A 521 12.08 39.91 -18.22
N LEU A 522 11.71 39.31 -17.09
CA LEU A 522 10.31 39.16 -16.65
C LEU A 522 9.53 40.49 -16.73
N ALA A 523 10.23 41.63 -16.62
CA ALA A 523 9.67 42.97 -16.81
C ALA A 523 9.03 43.21 -18.20
N ASN A 524 9.42 42.46 -19.23
CA ASN A 524 8.91 42.57 -20.60
C ASN A 524 7.80 41.54 -20.92
N VAL A 525 7.45 40.66 -19.98
CA VAL A 525 6.36 39.69 -20.15
C VAL A 525 5.02 40.42 -20.04
N LYS A 526 4.19 40.29 -21.09
CA LYS A 526 2.85 40.89 -21.11
C LYS A 526 1.86 39.99 -20.38
N ILE A 527 0.97 40.61 -19.62
CA ILE A 527 -0.13 39.89 -18.96
C ILE A 527 -1.17 39.53 -20.03
N PRO A 528 -1.52 38.24 -20.20
CA PRO A 528 -2.50 37.85 -21.20
C PRO A 528 -3.89 38.44 -20.94
N THR A 529 -4.52 38.92 -22.01
CA THR A 529 -5.93 39.35 -22.05
C THR A 529 -6.81 38.36 -22.81
N SER A 530 -6.29 37.15 -23.06
CA SER A 530 -6.97 36.08 -23.78
C SER A 530 -8.20 35.57 -23.02
N ILE A 531 -9.18 35.07 -23.77
CA ILE A 531 -10.44 34.56 -23.24
C ILE A 531 -10.37 33.01 -23.21
N PRO A 532 -10.76 32.37 -22.09
CA PRO A 532 -10.79 30.92 -22.00
C PRO A 532 -11.76 30.29 -23.00
N TRP A 533 -11.46 29.05 -23.40
CA TRP A 533 -12.43 28.21 -24.12
C TRP A 533 -13.68 27.99 -23.25
N ASN A 534 -14.86 28.15 -23.85
CA ASN A 534 -16.12 27.87 -23.18
C ASN A 534 -16.50 26.38 -23.34
N ILE A 535 -15.74 25.50 -22.68
CA ILE A 535 -15.94 24.04 -22.71
C ILE A 535 -16.18 23.55 -21.28
N PRO A 536 -17.44 23.41 -20.86
CA PRO A 536 -17.76 23.01 -19.49
C PRO A 536 -17.25 21.61 -19.18
N ASP A 537 -17.13 21.32 -17.89
CA ASP A 537 -16.78 19.97 -17.43
C ASP A 537 -17.89 18.98 -17.77
N PRO A 538 -17.60 17.89 -18.50
CA PRO A 538 -18.62 16.89 -18.78
C PRO A 538 -19.08 16.14 -17.52
N GLY A 539 -18.31 16.18 -16.42
CA GLY A 539 -18.64 15.53 -15.15
C GLY A 539 -18.54 14.00 -15.18
N THR A 540 -17.99 13.43 -16.26
CA THR A 540 -17.84 11.98 -16.46
C THR A 540 -16.55 11.43 -15.85
N CYS A 541 -15.55 12.28 -15.63
CA CYS A 541 -14.19 11.86 -15.22
C CYS A 541 -13.53 10.87 -16.21
N ALA A 542 -14.01 10.84 -17.46
CA ALA A 542 -13.57 9.89 -18.48
C ALA A 542 -12.38 10.44 -19.28
N ASN A 543 -11.66 9.53 -19.93
CA ASN A 543 -10.69 9.88 -20.96
C ASN A 543 -11.36 10.28 -22.27
N ASP A 544 -10.55 10.70 -23.24
CA ASP A 544 -11.02 10.90 -24.62
C ASP A 544 -11.67 9.62 -25.16
N PRO A 545 -12.70 9.73 -26.02
CA PRO A 545 -13.41 8.57 -26.53
C PRO A 545 -12.47 7.57 -27.18
N LEU A 546 -12.60 6.30 -26.80
CA LEU A 546 -11.80 5.22 -27.39
C LEU A 546 -11.83 5.32 -28.92
N SER A 547 -12.96 5.64 -29.56
CA SER A 547 -13.13 5.75 -31.01
C SER A 547 -12.09 6.61 -31.76
N ILE A 548 -11.49 7.61 -31.11
CA ILE A 548 -10.53 8.53 -31.74
C ILE A 548 -9.08 8.33 -31.29
N THR A 549 -8.84 7.63 -30.17
CA THR A 549 -7.52 7.37 -29.61
C THR A 549 -6.89 6.11 -30.23
N VAL A 550 -6.56 6.19 -31.51
CA VAL A 550 -6.11 5.03 -32.31
C VAL A 550 -4.57 4.96 -32.32
N PRO A 551 -3.92 3.92 -31.78
CA PRO A 551 -2.46 3.83 -31.83
C PRO A 551 -1.90 3.70 -33.26
N VAL A 552 -0.80 4.41 -33.56
CA VAL A 552 -0.16 4.39 -34.89
C VAL A 552 0.42 3.01 -35.21
N MET A 553 1.16 2.43 -34.26
CA MET A 553 1.60 1.04 -34.35
C MET A 553 0.39 0.15 -34.10
N ARG A 554 0.08 -0.76 -35.04
CA ARG A 554 -1.13 -1.59 -34.95
C ARG A 554 -0.83 -2.89 -34.23
N LEU A 555 -1.62 -3.20 -33.21
CA LEU A 555 -1.53 -4.46 -32.46
C LEU A 555 -2.94 -4.99 -32.19
N PRO A 556 -3.35 -6.13 -32.79
CA PRO A 556 -4.67 -6.69 -32.56
C PRO A 556 -4.78 -7.38 -31.20
N VAL A 557 -6.01 -7.42 -30.67
CA VAL A 557 -6.33 -8.17 -29.45
C VAL A 557 -6.32 -9.67 -29.76
N VAL A 558 -5.54 -10.42 -29.00
CA VAL A 558 -5.54 -11.88 -29.06
C VAL A 558 -6.59 -12.47 -28.11
N LYS A 559 -6.98 -13.73 -28.30
CA LYS A 559 -7.81 -14.43 -27.32
C LYS A 559 -7.03 -14.57 -26.00
N PRO A 560 -7.58 -14.15 -24.84
CA PRO A 560 -6.88 -14.28 -23.57
C PRO A 560 -6.82 -15.74 -23.12
N ASP A 561 -5.74 -16.10 -22.44
CA ASP A 561 -5.60 -17.40 -21.78
C ASP A 561 -6.26 -17.39 -20.39
N LEU A 562 -6.22 -16.25 -19.70
CA LEU A 562 -6.88 -16.02 -18.41
C LEU A 562 -7.77 -14.78 -18.46
N VAL A 563 -8.91 -14.84 -17.78
CA VAL A 563 -9.82 -13.71 -17.57
C VAL A 563 -10.01 -13.55 -16.07
N TRP A 564 -9.72 -12.36 -15.56
CA TRP A 564 -9.97 -11.97 -14.19
C TRP A 564 -11.02 -10.89 -14.13
N VAL A 565 -11.92 -11.00 -13.16
CA VAL A 565 -12.93 -10.00 -12.87
C VAL A 565 -12.78 -9.64 -11.41
N PHE A 566 -12.54 -8.36 -11.14
CA PHE A 566 -12.40 -7.85 -9.79
C PHE A 566 -13.36 -6.68 -9.59
N ASP A 567 -13.99 -6.67 -8.42
CA ASP A 567 -14.72 -5.51 -7.96
C ASP A 567 -13.79 -4.66 -7.09
N ILE A 568 -13.96 -3.34 -7.15
CA ILE A 568 -13.35 -2.39 -6.23
C ILE A 568 -14.43 -1.72 -5.38
N ASP A 569 -14.18 -1.66 -4.09
CA ASP A 569 -15.07 -1.06 -3.10
C ASP A 569 -14.27 -0.49 -1.92
N THR A 570 -14.98 0.15 -0.99
CA THR A 570 -14.44 0.59 0.28
C THR A 570 -15.10 -0.15 1.43
N PHE A 571 -14.39 -0.24 2.54
CA PHE A 571 -14.91 -0.80 3.79
C PHE A 571 -14.29 -0.09 4.99
N VAL A 572 -14.92 -0.24 6.14
CA VAL A 572 -14.38 0.22 7.42
C VAL A 572 -13.79 -0.98 8.16
N ASN A 573 -12.52 -0.90 8.56
CA ASN A 573 -11.86 -1.97 9.29
C ASN A 573 -12.22 -1.96 10.79
N GLY A 574 -11.66 -2.90 11.57
CA GLY A 574 -11.92 -3.01 13.01
C GLY A 574 -11.52 -1.77 13.84
N SER A 575 -10.59 -0.96 13.31
CA SER A 575 -10.12 0.29 13.93
C SER A 575 -10.95 1.52 13.50
N GLY A 576 -12.01 1.35 12.70
CA GLY A 576 -12.84 2.46 12.23
C GLY A 576 -12.27 3.23 11.03
N ILE A 577 -11.22 2.72 10.38
CA ILE A 577 -10.55 3.35 9.23
C ILE A 577 -11.19 2.88 7.93
N THR A 578 -11.50 3.82 7.03
CA THR A 578 -12.00 3.52 5.69
C THR A 578 -10.83 3.15 4.78
N LEU A 579 -10.88 1.95 4.21
CA LEU A 579 -9.86 1.39 3.32
C LEU A 579 -10.45 0.96 1.98
N TRP A 580 -9.61 0.87 0.96
CA TRP A 580 -9.96 0.39 -0.36
C TRP A 580 -9.66 -1.10 -0.49
N ARG A 581 -10.47 -1.83 -1.25
CA ARG A 581 -10.17 -3.21 -1.64
C ARG A 581 -10.19 -3.34 -3.15
N MET A 582 -9.27 -4.14 -3.68
CA MET A 582 -9.30 -4.61 -5.06
C MET A 582 -9.39 -6.13 -5.06
N GLY A 583 -10.48 -6.67 -5.61
CA GLY A 583 -10.70 -8.12 -5.60
C GLY A 583 -10.88 -8.69 -4.20
N GLY A 584 -11.48 -7.91 -3.29
CA GLY A 584 -11.79 -8.29 -1.91
C GLY A 584 -10.66 -8.11 -0.89
N VAL A 585 -9.47 -7.65 -1.31
CA VAL A 585 -8.31 -7.46 -0.44
C VAL A 585 -7.88 -5.99 -0.45
N SER A 586 -7.63 -5.43 0.75
CA SER A 586 -6.92 -4.16 0.93
C SER A 586 -5.44 -4.48 1.05
N GLU A 587 -4.68 -4.10 0.05
CA GLU A 587 -3.29 -4.53 -0.07
C GLU A 587 -2.39 -3.89 0.98
N ARG A 588 -1.45 -4.70 1.47
CA ARG A 588 -0.46 -4.35 2.49
C ARG A 588 0.89 -5.04 2.20
N THR A 589 1.82 -4.42 1.48
CA THR A 589 3.18 -4.97 1.20
C THR A 589 4.24 -4.87 2.31
N ASN A 590 5.09 -5.90 2.47
CA ASN A 590 6.22 -5.85 3.42
C ASN A 590 7.52 -5.38 2.75
N TYR A 591 8.02 -4.19 3.12
CA TYR A 591 9.26 -3.64 2.58
C TYR A 591 10.51 -4.49 2.78
N ASN A 592 10.55 -5.36 3.80
CA ASN A 592 11.69 -6.25 4.03
C ASN A 592 11.63 -7.54 3.21
N ALA A 593 10.52 -7.79 2.49
CA ALA A 593 10.28 -9.04 1.78
C ALA A 593 9.76 -8.81 0.35
N PRO A 594 10.60 -8.27 -0.57
CA PRO A 594 10.17 -8.01 -1.94
C PRO A 594 9.68 -9.27 -2.66
N THR A 595 8.44 -9.24 -3.16
CA THR A 595 7.79 -10.39 -3.80
C THR A 595 8.51 -10.86 -5.06
N LEU A 596 9.20 -9.98 -5.79
CA LEU A 596 10.07 -10.32 -6.92
C LEU A 596 11.24 -11.21 -6.48
N LEU A 597 11.93 -10.84 -5.39
CA LEU A 597 13.08 -11.60 -4.88
C LEU A 597 12.64 -12.96 -4.36
N LEU A 598 11.52 -13.02 -3.62
CA LEU A 598 10.93 -14.29 -3.17
C LEU A 598 10.57 -15.18 -4.35
N SER A 599 9.90 -14.62 -5.36
CA SER A 599 9.50 -15.36 -6.57
C SER A 599 10.68 -15.90 -7.37
N ASN A 600 11.76 -15.12 -7.48
CA ASN A 600 12.99 -15.54 -8.17
C ASN A 600 13.68 -16.70 -7.43
N LEU A 601 13.65 -16.72 -6.09
CA LEU A 601 14.10 -17.85 -5.27
C LEU A 601 13.13 -19.05 -5.28
N GLY A 602 11.99 -18.93 -5.98
CA GLY A 602 10.98 -19.96 -6.06
C GLY A 602 10.08 -20.07 -4.83
N ASN A 603 10.10 -19.08 -3.94
CA ASN A 603 9.18 -18.96 -2.83
C ASN A 603 7.94 -18.17 -3.27
N TYR A 604 6.79 -18.86 -3.33
CA TYR A 604 5.49 -18.28 -3.69
C TYR A 604 4.51 -18.24 -2.52
N SER A 605 5.00 -18.43 -1.29
CA SER A 605 4.20 -18.32 -0.07
C SER A 605 4.09 -16.85 0.31
N PHE A 606 3.17 -16.14 -0.34
CA PHE A 606 2.85 -14.75 -0.04
C PHE A 606 1.74 -14.68 1.01
N ASP A 607 1.81 -13.66 1.87
CA ASP A 607 0.68 -13.33 2.72
C ASP A 607 -0.52 -12.94 1.84
N PRO A 608 -1.74 -13.45 2.11
CA PRO A 608 -2.93 -13.05 1.37
C PRO A 608 -3.15 -11.53 1.29
N ILE A 609 -2.71 -10.78 2.31
CA ILE A 609 -2.86 -9.31 2.36
C ILE A 609 -1.95 -8.59 1.35
N TRP A 610 -0.93 -9.25 0.78
CA TRP A 610 -0.07 -8.70 -0.28
C TRP A 610 -0.76 -8.67 -1.65
N ASN A 611 -1.98 -9.21 -1.73
CA ASN A 611 -2.82 -9.22 -2.93
C ASN A 611 -2.07 -9.65 -4.20
N VAL A 612 -1.30 -10.73 -4.13
CA VAL A 612 -0.53 -11.26 -5.27
C VAL A 612 -1.40 -12.17 -6.14
N ARG A 613 -1.53 -11.84 -7.42
CA ARG A 613 -2.19 -12.66 -8.45
C ARG A 613 -1.17 -13.17 -9.46
N ALA A 614 -1.09 -14.47 -9.63
CA ALA A 614 -0.18 -15.09 -10.59
C ALA A 614 -0.87 -15.37 -11.93
N ALA A 615 -0.26 -14.94 -13.04
CA ALA A 615 -0.68 -15.19 -14.41
C ALA A 615 -0.37 -16.63 -14.87
N VAL A 616 -0.90 -17.60 -14.13
CA VAL A 616 -0.73 -19.05 -14.37
C VAL A 616 -2.06 -19.79 -14.19
N ASP A 617 -2.19 -20.97 -14.78
CA ASP A 617 -3.37 -21.81 -14.59
C ASP A 617 -3.37 -22.50 -13.20
N LEU A 618 -4.11 -21.92 -12.26
CA LEU A 618 -4.16 -22.37 -10.86
C LEU A 618 -5.00 -23.65 -10.65
N ASN A 619 -5.69 -24.19 -11.66
CA ASN A 619 -6.54 -25.38 -11.51
C ASN A 619 -5.77 -26.63 -11.04
N ASN A 620 -4.44 -26.64 -11.18
CA ASN A 620 -3.58 -27.78 -10.83
C ASN A 620 -2.57 -27.45 -9.72
N VAL A 621 -2.72 -26.35 -8.99
CA VAL A 621 -1.72 -25.89 -7.99
C VAL A 621 -1.41 -26.92 -6.90
N GLN A 622 -2.42 -27.70 -6.47
CA GLN A 622 -2.23 -28.78 -5.49
C GLN A 622 -1.34 -29.91 -6.00
N ARG A 623 -1.39 -30.22 -7.31
CA ARG A 623 -0.58 -31.28 -7.94
C ARG A 623 0.90 -30.93 -7.98
N VAL A 624 1.24 -29.64 -8.02
CA VAL A 624 2.61 -29.13 -8.08
C VAL A 624 3.13 -28.66 -6.72
N ARG A 625 2.45 -29.00 -5.61
CA ARG A 625 2.82 -28.60 -4.24
C ARG A 625 3.08 -27.08 -4.11
N GLY A 626 2.32 -26.25 -4.83
CA GLY A 626 2.47 -24.79 -4.80
C GLY A 626 3.57 -24.20 -5.69
N ASP A 627 4.30 -25.01 -6.47
CA ASP A 627 5.30 -24.50 -7.42
C ASP A 627 4.64 -23.85 -8.66
N LEU A 628 4.47 -22.52 -8.64
CA LEU A 628 3.83 -21.77 -9.72
C LEU A 628 4.63 -21.81 -11.05
N ALA A 629 5.95 -22.02 -11.00
CA ALA A 629 6.77 -22.13 -12.21
C ALA A 629 6.53 -23.44 -12.99
N ALA A 630 6.03 -24.47 -12.30
CA ALA A 630 5.69 -25.76 -12.91
C ALA A 630 4.35 -25.74 -13.67
N LEU A 631 3.47 -24.78 -13.40
CA LEU A 631 2.17 -24.64 -14.06
C LEU A 631 2.29 -24.09 -15.49
N PRO A 632 1.27 -24.27 -16.35
CA PRO A 632 1.17 -23.54 -17.61
C PRO A 632 1.12 -22.02 -17.37
N GLN A 633 2.00 -21.28 -18.07
CA GLN A 633 2.10 -19.83 -17.96
C GLN A 633 1.14 -19.18 -18.96
N ALA A 634 0.37 -18.17 -18.54
CA ALA A 634 -0.57 -17.48 -19.41
C ALA A 634 0.16 -16.55 -20.39
N ARG A 635 -0.22 -16.59 -21.68
CA ARG A 635 0.34 -15.69 -22.71
C ARG A 635 -0.25 -14.31 -22.63
N SER A 636 -1.56 -14.23 -22.45
CA SER A 636 -2.32 -13.00 -22.40
C SER A 636 -3.37 -13.08 -21.31
N VAL A 637 -3.50 -12.01 -20.53
CA VAL A 637 -4.40 -11.90 -19.38
C VAL A 637 -5.36 -10.75 -19.64
N ARG A 638 -6.67 -11.02 -19.54
CA ARG A 638 -7.72 -10.01 -19.56
C ARG A 638 -8.17 -9.71 -18.15
N ILE A 639 -8.26 -8.43 -17.81
CA ILE A 639 -8.75 -7.95 -16.52
C ILE A 639 -9.99 -7.09 -16.78
N VAL A 640 -11.05 -7.35 -16.02
CA VAL A 640 -12.24 -6.52 -15.95
C VAL A 640 -12.33 -6.00 -14.52
N VAL A 641 -12.21 -4.69 -14.36
CA VAL A 641 -12.34 -4.01 -13.07
C VAL A 641 -13.72 -3.36 -13.02
N ASN A 642 -14.58 -3.74 -12.08
CA ASN A 642 -15.85 -3.08 -11.85
C ASN A 642 -15.71 -2.10 -10.68
N ASN A 643 -16.12 -0.86 -10.91
CA ASN A 643 -16.17 0.19 -9.91
C ASN A 643 -17.53 0.24 -9.23
N LEU A 644 -17.59 -0.25 -7.99
CA LEU A 644 -18.80 -0.18 -7.17
C LEU A 644 -18.88 1.13 -6.36
N SER A 645 -17.82 1.94 -6.41
CA SER A 645 -17.73 3.20 -5.68
C SER A 645 -18.25 4.39 -6.51
N PRO A 646 -18.70 5.48 -5.85
CA PRO A 646 -19.13 6.70 -6.52
C PRO A 646 -17.97 7.59 -6.99
N VAL A 647 -16.72 7.13 -6.88
CA VAL A 647 -15.50 7.90 -7.20
C VAL A 647 -14.81 7.28 -8.43
N ALA A 648 -14.22 8.09 -9.30
CA ALA A 648 -13.45 7.62 -10.45
C ALA A 648 -11.97 7.43 -10.09
N HIS A 649 -11.26 6.53 -10.77
CA HIS A 649 -9.90 6.13 -10.40
C HIS A 649 -8.96 6.03 -11.61
N PRO A 650 -7.81 6.71 -11.62
CA PRO A 650 -6.77 6.46 -12.63
C PRO A 650 -6.08 5.13 -12.32
N MET A 651 -6.30 4.10 -13.14
CA MET A 651 -5.72 2.77 -12.94
C MET A 651 -4.40 2.64 -13.69
N HIS A 652 -3.31 2.38 -12.97
CA HIS A 652 -1.96 2.21 -13.51
C HIS A 652 -1.50 0.75 -13.43
N LEU A 653 -0.92 0.23 -14.52
CA LEU A 653 -0.25 -1.07 -14.56
C LEU A 653 1.24 -0.90 -14.84
N HIS A 654 2.07 -1.36 -13.92
CA HIS A 654 3.53 -1.41 -14.10
C HIS A 654 3.92 -2.46 -15.14
N GLY A 655 5.03 -2.25 -15.84
CA GLY A 655 5.64 -3.22 -16.75
C GLY A 655 4.90 -3.46 -18.07
N PHE A 656 3.72 -2.85 -18.28
CA PHE A 656 2.91 -3.07 -19.48
C PHE A 656 2.14 -1.83 -19.91
N ASN A 657 1.96 -1.68 -21.23
CA ASN A 657 0.88 -0.86 -21.75
C ASN A 657 -0.35 -1.76 -21.92
N MET A 658 -1.43 -1.43 -21.23
CA MET A 658 -2.71 -2.14 -21.28
C MET A 658 -3.39 -1.87 -22.63
N GLN A 659 -3.91 -2.92 -23.28
CA GLN A 659 -4.89 -2.78 -24.35
C GLN A 659 -6.26 -2.49 -23.74
N ILE A 660 -6.79 -1.29 -23.98
CA ILE A 660 -8.08 -0.85 -23.45
C ILE A 660 -9.17 -1.36 -24.38
N LEU A 661 -9.88 -2.40 -23.94
CA LEU A 661 -10.87 -3.10 -24.75
C LEU A 661 -12.19 -2.35 -24.77
N ASN A 662 -12.65 -1.91 -23.61
CA ASN A 662 -13.83 -1.08 -23.44
C ASN A 662 -13.86 -0.45 -22.05
N GLU A 663 -14.66 0.59 -21.88
CA GLU A 663 -14.85 1.33 -20.65
C GLU A 663 -16.28 1.90 -20.63
N GLY A 664 -16.81 2.18 -19.44
CA GLY A 664 -18.10 2.86 -19.34
C GLY A 664 -18.74 2.70 -17.97
N VAL A 665 -20.03 3.03 -17.88
CA VAL A 665 -20.83 2.91 -16.65
C VAL A 665 -21.50 1.54 -16.58
N GLY A 666 -21.72 1.03 -15.36
CA GLY A 666 -22.32 -0.28 -15.12
C GLY A 666 -21.31 -1.42 -15.24
N ARG A 667 -21.75 -2.55 -15.78
CA ARG A 667 -20.89 -3.73 -15.98
C ARG A 667 -20.61 -3.92 -17.46
N TRP A 668 -19.43 -4.45 -17.76
CA TRP A 668 -19.02 -4.77 -19.12
C TRP A 668 -19.90 -5.88 -19.73
N ASP A 669 -20.32 -5.68 -20.98
CA ASP A 669 -21.13 -6.62 -21.76
C ASP A 669 -20.29 -7.57 -22.64
N GLY A 670 -18.97 -7.46 -22.61
CA GLY A 670 -18.05 -8.24 -23.43
C GLY A 670 -17.70 -7.61 -24.79
N SER A 671 -18.25 -6.45 -25.12
CA SER A 671 -17.94 -5.73 -26.35
C SER A 671 -16.52 -5.15 -26.34
N ILE A 672 -15.85 -5.12 -27.51
CA ILE A 672 -14.49 -4.60 -27.66
C ILE A 672 -14.51 -3.50 -28.71
N VAL A 673 -14.01 -2.32 -28.35
CA VAL A 673 -13.82 -1.20 -29.28
C VAL A 673 -12.54 -1.45 -30.08
N ARG A 674 -12.66 -1.45 -31.42
CA ARG A 674 -11.56 -1.72 -32.37
C ARG A 674 -10.69 -2.94 -31.98
N PRO A 675 -11.22 -4.17 -32.00
CA PRO A 675 -10.44 -5.35 -31.63
C PRO A 675 -9.17 -5.57 -32.48
N GLN A 676 -9.08 -4.98 -33.68
CA GLN A 676 -7.89 -5.03 -34.52
C GLN A 676 -6.78 -4.05 -34.09
N ASN A 677 -7.11 -3.00 -33.34
CA ASN A 677 -6.17 -2.00 -32.83
C ASN A 677 -6.82 -1.16 -31.71
N PRO A 678 -7.02 -1.73 -30.50
CA PRO A 678 -7.57 -0.99 -29.36
C PRO A 678 -6.60 0.12 -28.95
N GLU A 679 -7.08 1.09 -28.16
CA GLU A 679 -6.17 2.01 -27.48
C GLU A 679 -5.19 1.23 -26.60
N ARG A 680 -3.97 1.73 -26.48
CA ARG A 680 -2.95 1.16 -25.58
C ARG A 680 -2.30 2.26 -24.80
N ARG A 681 -2.16 2.05 -23.49
CA ARG A 681 -1.48 2.98 -22.57
C ARG A 681 -1.28 2.36 -21.19
N ASP A 682 -0.52 3.01 -20.31
CA ASP A 682 -0.16 2.46 -18.99
C ASP A 682 -1.00 3.02 -17.84
N VAL A 683 -1.74 4.11 -18.04
CA VAL A 683 -2.76 4.61 -17.10
C VAL A 683 -4.10 4.86 -17.80
N TYR A 684 -5.22 4.38 -17.26
CA TYR A 684 -6.56 4.64 -17.80
C TYR A 684 -7.58 4.98 -16.71
N MET A 685 -8.51 5.90 -16.99
CA MET A 685 -9.58 6.27 -16.04
C MET A 685 -10.65 5.17 -15.94
N LEU A 686 -10.85 4.67 -14.73
CA LEU A 686 -11.99 3.85 -14.34
C LEU A 686 -13.11 4.78 -13.83
N GLN A 687 -14.18 4.94 -14.61
CA GLN A 687 -15.30 5.80 -14.25
C GLN A 687 -16.01 5.33 -12.96
N LYS A 688 -16.60 6.29 -12.23
CA LYS A 688 -17.47 6.01 -11.07
C LYS A 688 -18.66 5.12 -11.47
N ASN A 689 -19.03 4.18 -10.61
CA ASN A 689 -20.11 3.21 -10.87
C ASN A 689 -19.98 2.49 -12.23
N GLY A 690 -18.74 2.33 -12.71
CA GLY A 690 -18.43 1.88 -14.06
C GLY A 690 -17.56 0.65 -14.13
N TYR A 691 -16.89 0.46 -15.26
CA TYR A 691 -15.96 -0.63 -15.49
C TYR A 691 -14.80 -0.23 -16.41
N LEU A 692 -13.71 -0.97 -16.30
CA LEU A 692 -12.58 -0.95 -17.23
C LEU A 692 -12.27 -2.38 -17.66
N ALA A 693 -12.39 -2.67 -18.96
CA ALA A 693 -12.00 -3.94 -19.55
C ALA A 693 -10.68 -3.76 -20.31
N MET A 694 -9.65 -4.48 -19.88
CA MET A 694 -8.29 -4.32 -20.40
C MET A 694 -7.59 -5.67 -20.58
N GLN A 695 -6.52 -5.70 -21.38
CA GLN A 695 -5.74 -6.90 -21.64
C GLN A 695 -4.26 -6.59 -21.83
N PHE A 696 -3.37 -7.49 -21.42
CA PHE A 696 -1.93 -7.37 -21.61
C PHE A 696 -1.26 -8.74 -21.83
N ASP A 697 -0.08 -8.72 -22.46
CA ASP A 697 0.66 -9.93 -22.82
C ASP A 697 1.66 -10.34 -21.73
N ALA A 698 1.16 -11.11 -20.76
CA ALA A 698 1.88 -11.49 -19.54
C ALA A 698 3.16 -12.34 -19.76
N ILE A 699 3.24 -13.14 -20.82
CA ILE A 699 4.36 -14.11 -20.94
C ILE A 699 5.70 -13.47 -21.29
N ASN A 700 5.68 -12.32 -21.97
CA ASN A 700 6.88 -11.71 -22.55
C ASN A 700 7.64 -10.81 -21.58
N ASN A 701 7.08 -10.54 -20.40
CA ASN A 701 7.71 -9.70 -19.39
C ASN A 701 7.65 -10.33 -17.99
N PRO A 702 8.51 -11.32 -17.69
CA PRO A 702 8.53 -11.99 -16.39
C PRO A 702 8.90 -11.04 -15.25
N GLY A 703 8.11 -11.02 -14.19
CA GLY A 703 8.32 -10.12 -13.05
C GLY A 703 7.11 -10.08 -12.13
N THR A 704 7.21 -9.28 -11.07
CA THR A 704 6.07 -8.93 -10.22
C THR A 704 5.79 -7.45 -10.40
N TRP A 705 4.56 -7.13 -10.83
CA TRP A 705 4.19 -5.80 -11.30
C TRP A 705 3.01 -5.25 -10.53
N MET A 706 3.07 -4.00 -10.09
CA MET A 706 1.97 -3.38 -9.38
C MET A 706 0.85 -2.95 -10.33
N PHE A 707 -0.40 -3.18 -9.92
CA PHE A 707 -1.61 -2.63 -10.55
C PHE A 707 -2.41 -1.90 -9.48
N HIS A 708 -2.56 -0.58 -9.62
CA HIS A 708 -3.09 0.24 -8.53
C HIS A 708 -3.81 1.50 -9.02
N CYS A 709 -4.57 2.11 -8.11
CA CYS A 709 -5.08 3.47 -8.31
C CYS A 709 -3.92 4.47 -8.13
N HIS A 710 -3.78 5.42 -9.05
CA HIS A 710 -2.75 6.46 -9.00
C HIS A 710 -3.13 7.68 -8.12
N ILE A 711 -4.28 7.63 -7.44
CA ILE A 711 -4.59 8.59 -6.38
C ILE A 711 -3.77 8.22 -5.14
N ALA A 712 -2.92 9.12 -4.66
CA ALA A 712 -1.95 8.85 -3.60
C ALA A 712 -2.59 8.25 -2.33
N TRP A 713 -3.68 8.86 -1.87
CA TRP A 713 -4.39 8.43 -0.66
C TRP A 713 -5.15 7.12 -0.85
N HIS A 714 -5.62 6.84 -2.07
CA HIS A 714 -6.29 5.57 -2.37
C HIS A 714 -5.28 4.42 -2.39
N ALA A 715 -4.11 4.64 -3.01
CA ALA A 715 -2.98 3.73 -2.93
C ALA A 715 -2.63 3.48 -1.47
N SER A 716 -2.27 4.50 -0.69
CA SER A 716 -1.98 4.40 0.76
C SER A 716 -3.10 3.71 1.57
N ALA A 717 -4.37 3.83 1.17
CA ALA A 717 -5.47 3.14 1.83
C ALA A 717 -5.73 1.70 1.33
N GLY A 718 -4.81 1.10 0.57
CA GLY A 718 -4.82 -0.32 0.18
C GLY A 718 -5.35 -0.61 -1.22
N PHE A 719 -5.53 0.41 -2.07
CA PHE A 719 -6.03 0.23 -3.45
C PHE A 719 -4.94 -0.24 -4.42
N LEU A 720 -4.32 -1.38 -4.13
CA LEU A 720 -3.27 -1.98 -4.95
C LEU A 720 -3.47 -3.50 -5.13
N MET A 721 -2.77 -4.04 -6.11
CA MET A 721 -2.62 -5.48 -6.37
C MET A 721 -1.24 -5.72 -6.98
N GLN A 722 -0.68 -6.90 -6.76
CA GLN A 722 0.58 -7.32 -7.39
C GLN A 722 0.31 -8.43 -8.40
N ILE A 723 0.85 -8.33 -9.61
CA ILE A 723 0.67 -9.31 -10.69
C ILE A 723 2.01 -10.02 -10.94
N LEU A 724 2.08 -11.29 -10.55
CA LEU A 724 3.22 -12.17 -10.85
C LEU A 724 3.06 -12.77 -12.25
N THR A 725 4.01 -12.46 -13.13
CA THR A 725 4.00 -12.87 -14.53
C THR A 725 5.16 -13.79 -14.84
N ASN A 726 4.87 -14.85 -15.61
CA ASN A 726 5.82 -15.87 -16.05
C ASN A 726 6.85 -16.31 -14.96
N PRO A 727 6.41 -16.79 -13.78
CA PRO A 727 7.29 -17.26 -12.70
C PRO A 727 8.35 -18.28 -13.16
N ARG A 728 8.08 -19.05 -14.22
CA ARG A 728 9.05 -19.98 -14.81
C ARG A 728 10.28 -19.28 -15.37
N ALA A 729 10.09 -18.24 -16.17
CA ALA A 729 11.20 -17.46 -16.71
C ALA A 729 11.84 -16.58 -15.63
N LEU A 730 11.03 -16.05 -14.71
CA LEU A 730 11.53 -15.23 -13.60
C LEU A 730 12.56 -15.98 -12.73
N ARG A 731 12.40 -17.28 -12.47
CA ARG A 731 13.40 -18.10 -11.76
C ARG A 731 14.77 -18.17 -12.45
N GLN A 732 14.83 -17.87 -13.75
CA GLN A 732 16.08 -17.92 -14.53
C GLN A 732 16.80 -16.57 -14.54
N PHE A 733 16.17 -15.52 -14.04
CA PHE A 733 16.78 -14.19 -13.99
C PHE A 733 17.91 -14.15 -12.97
N ARG A 734 19.00 -13.47 -13.34
CA ARG A 734 20.13 -13.18 -12.46
C ARG A 734 19.96 -11.77 -11.93
N ILE A 735 19.21 -11.63 -10.84
CA ILE A 735 19.01 -10.35 -10.17
C ILE A 735 20.36 -9.89 -9.58
N PRO A 736 20.79 -8.63 -9.81
CA PRO A 736 22.01 -8.10 -9.23
C PRO A 736 22.02 -8.18 -7.70
N ASN A 737 23.17 -8.54 -7.13
CA ASN A 737 23.34 -8.60 -5.67
C ASN A 737 23.08 -7.26 -4.98
N THR A 738 23.26 -6.13 -5.69
CA THR A 738 22.98 -4.79 -5.17
C THR A 738 21.54 -4.64 -4.67
N VAL A 739 20.57 -5.28 -5.33
CA VAL A 739 19.16 -5.28 -4.90
C VAL A 739 19.02 -5.96 -3.53
N ALA A 740 19.68 -7.11 -3.35
CA ALA A 740 19.70 -7.81 -2.08
C ALA A 740 20.50 -7.06 -1.01
N ASP A 741 21.59 -6.38 -1.40
CA ASP A 741 22.40 -5.57 -0.49
C ASP A 741 21.61 -4.35 0.03
N THR A 742 20.81 -3.68 -0.81
CA THR A 742 19.87 -2.63 -0.36
C THR A 742 18.86 -3.17 0.64
N CYS A 743 18.34 -4.38 0.46
CA CYS A 743 17.50 -5.01 1.47
C CYS A 743 18.23 -5.28 2.79
N ARG A 744 19.51 -5.67 2.76
CA ARG A 744 20.33 -5.82 3.99
C ARG A 744 20.59 -4.48 4.66
N GLN A 745 20.81 -3.41 3.89
CA GLN A 745 20.97 -2.05 4.40
C GLN A 745 19.68 -1.55 5.03
N TRP A 746 18.53 -1.71 4.36
CA TRP A 746 17.22 -1.36 4.89
C TRP A 746 16.93 -2.12 6.19
N ALA A 747 17.10 -3.45 6.18
CA ALA A 747 16.93 -4.28 7.37
C ALA A 747 17.91 -3.94 8.50
N ARG A 748 19.06 -3.33 8.21
CA ARG A 748 19.98 -2.81 9.25
C ARG A 748 19.47 -1.48 9.81
N TRP A 749 18.98 -0.59 8.95
CA TRP A 749 18.44 0.71 9.35
C TRP A 749 17.17 0.56 10.19
N THR A 750 16.27 -0.36 9.81
CA THR A 750 15.01 -0.62 10.51
C THR A 750 15.17 -1.31 11.87
N ARG A 751 16.38 -1.83 12.20
CA ARG A 751 16.70 -2.35 13.54
C ARG A 751 16.84 -1.27 14.61
N THR A 752 17.07 -0.03 14.23
CA THR A 752 17.24 1.08 15.19
C THR A 752 16.29 2.23 14.93
N ASN A 753 15.62 2.24 13.78
CA ASN A 753 14.66 3.24 13.36
C ASN A 753 13.38 2.53 13.00
N ILE A 754 12.27 2.88 13.61
CA ILE A 754 10.96 2.33 13.21
C ILE A 754 10.45 3.22 12.09
N PRO A 755 10.29 2.72 10.84
CA PRO A 755 9.64 3.50 9.79
C PRO A 755 8.22 3.83 10.24
N ASN A 756 7.79 5.08 10.09
CA ASN A 756 6.42 5.50 10.36
C ASN A 756 5.49 4.99 9.24
N GLN A 757 5.29 3.69 9.21
CA GLN A 757 4.73 2.98 8.09
C GLN A 757 3.29 2.57 8.43
N ILE A 758 2.38 3.52 8.20
CA ILE A 758 0.98 3.47 8.63
C ILE A 758 0.02 2.97 7.53
N ASP A 759 0.46 2.97 6.27
CA ASP A 759 -0.38 2.85 5.08
C ASP A 759 -0.31 1.47 4.39
N SER A 760 -0.66 1.41 3.10
CA SER A 760 -0.68 0.20 2.25
C SER A 760 0.66 -0.48 2.14
N ASP A 761 1.68 0.17 2.64
CA ASP A 761 2.95 -0.44 2.88
C ASP A 761 3.00 -0.74 4.38
N PRO A 762 2.82 -1.95 4.90
CA PRO A 762 3.12 -2.31 6.28
C PRO A 762 4.61 -2.64 6.49
N GLY A 763 5.17 -2.04 7.53
CA GLY A 763 6.14 -2.72 8.36
C GLY A 763 5.28 -3.62 9.22
N SER A 764 5.30 -4.94 8.95
CA SER A 764 4.67 -6.03 9.72
C SER A 764 3.32 -5.73 10.41
N PRO A 765 2.23 -6.44 10.09
CA PRO A 765 1.02 -6.35 10.90
C PRO A 765 1.27 -7.07 12.23
N ALA A 766 1.86 -6.38 13.20
CA ALA A 766 1.66 -6.70 14.59
C ALA A 766 0.47 -5.84 15.04
N ILE A 767 -0.67 -6.51 15.25
CA ILE A 767 -1.61 -6.07 16.26
C ILE A 767 -0.75 -5.72 17.48
N LEU A 768 -0.81 -4.46 17.96
CA LEU A 768 -0.08 -4.04 19.14
C LEU A 768 -0.54 -4.86 20.36
N GLU A 769 0.08 -6.02 20.57
CA GLU A 769 0.39 -6.53 21.89
C GLU A 769 1.76 -5.97 22.28
N CYS A 770 1.90 -5.56 23.52
CA CYS A 770 3.04 -4.78 24.00
C CYS A 770 4.39 -5.50 24.06
N SER A 771 4.48 -6.71 23.49
CA SER A 771 5.70 -7.47 23.24
C SER A 771 6.30 -7.24 21.85
N ASP A 772 5.56 -6.71 20.86
CA ASP A 772 5.96 -6.85 19.45
C ASP A 772 6.75 -5.64 18.90
N VAL A 773 7.85 -5.30 19.57
CA VAL A 773 8.89 -4.41 19.01
C VAL A 773 10.02 -5.28 18.46
N VAL A 774 9.86 -5.76 17.22
CA VAL A 774 10.83 -6.62 16.48
C VAL A 774 12.27 -6.09 16.44
N SER A 775 12.49 -4.80 16.74
CA SER A 775 13.82 -4.18 16.81
C SER A 775 14.47 -4.19 18.20
N GLN A 776 13.74 -4.50 19.27
CA GLN A 776 14.24 -4.56 20.65
C GLN A 776 14.41 -5.97 21.22
N ASP A 777 13.90 -6.99 20.54
CA ASP A 777 13.91 -8.40 20.97
C ASP A 777 15.31 -9.03 21.11
N TYR A 778 16.41 -8.28 20.97
CA TYR A 778 17.75 -8.83 21.24
C TYR A 778 18.64 -7.85 22.01
N ALA A 779 18.03 -6.93 22.76
CA ALA A 779 18.73 -5.84 23.45
C ALA A 779 19.86 -6.32 24.38
N LEU A 780 19.71 -7.51 24.99
CA LEU A 780 20.70 -8.11 25.90
C LEU A 780 21.46 -9.29 25.29
N THR A 781 20.80 -10.16 24.51
CA THR A 781 21.47 -11.31 23.89
C THR A 781 20.92 -11.55 22.49
N ARG A 782 21.73 -12.07 21.57
CA ARG A 782 21.36 -12.38 20.18
C ARG A 782 20.37 -13.55 20.02
N TYR A 783 20.06 -14.26 21.10
CA TYR A 783 19.33 -15.52 21.05
C TYR A 783 18.02 -15.51 21.84
N ILE A 784 17.79 -14.51 22.69
CA ILE A 784 16.65 -14.44 23.59
C ILE A 784 15.88 -13.16 23.31
N ALA A 785 14.65 -13.34 22.81
CA ALA A 785 13.70 -12.29 22.44
C ALA A 785 13.42 -11.32 23.61
N GLU A 786 12.85 -11.86 24.69
CA GLU A 786 12.56 -11.15 25.92
C GLU A 786 13.40 -11.74 27.05
N PHE A 787 14.58 -11.16 27.30
CA PHE A 787 15.54 -11.71 28.26
C PHE A 787 14.94 -11.91 29.67
N ILE A 788 14.11 -10.98 30.12
CA ILE A 788 13.54 -10.99 31.47
C ILE A 788 12.34 -11.90 31.60
N ASN A 789 11.46 -11.91 30.61
CA ASN A 789 10.32 -12.83 30.60
C ASN A 789 10.85 -14.27 30.47
N THR A 790 11.86 -14.50 29.63
CA THR A 790 12.58 -15.79 29.55
C THR A 790 13.20 -16.20 30.89
N LEU A 791 13.94 -15.30 31.55
CA LEU A 791 14.62 -15.59 32.82
C LEU A 791 13.63 -15.80 33.97
N SER A 792 12.58 -14.98 34.05
CA SER A 792 11.55 -15.08 35.08
C SER A 792 10.70 -16.33 34.93
N SER A 793 10.46 -16.82 33.71
CA SER A 793 9.80 -18.11 33.45
C SER A 793 10.60 -19.33 33.98
N LEU A 794 11.92 -19.20 34.20
CA LEU A 794 12.71 -20.26 34.86
C LEU A 794 12.35 -20.43 36.35
N SER A 795 11.62 -19.49 36.96
CA SER A 795 11.12 -19.62 38.34
C SER A 795 10.24 -20.86 38.50
N TYR A 796 9.40 -21.16 37.52
CA TYR A 796 8.58 -22.36 37.46
C TYR A 796 9.42 -23.65 37.49
N VAL A 797 10.50 -23.66 36.71
CA VAL A 797 11.43 -24.78 36.61
C VAL A 797 12.13 -25.00 37.95
N ALA A 798 12.60 -23.93 38.59
CA ALA A 798 13.25 -24.00 39.90
C ALA A 798 12.32 -24.59 40.98
N TYR A 799 11.07 -24.12 41.06
CA TYR A 799 10.08 -24.67 41.99
C TYR A 799 9.71 -26.13 41.67
N GLY A 800 9.59 -26.47 40.39
CA GLY A 800 9.36 -27.84 39.93
C GLY A 800 10.48 -28.79 40.35
N ILE A 801 11.75 -28.40 40.15
CA ILE A 801 12.93 -29.18 40.56
C ILE A 801 12.97 -29.35 42.08
N TYR A 802 12.75 -28.27 42.85
CA TYR A 802 12.74 -28.34 44.30
C TYR A 802 11.66 -29.32 44.80
N GLY A 803 10.42 -29.17 44.31
CA GLY A 803 9.32 -30.06 44.67
C GLY A 803 9.58 -31.52 44.31
N LEU A 804 10.17 -31.76 43.13
CA LEU A 804 10.54 -33.09 42.68
C LEU A 804 11.64 -33.73 43.54
N SER A 805 12.69 -32.97 43.85
CA SER A 805 13.82 -33.45 44.67
C SER A 805 13.40 -33.86 46.08
N ASN A 806 12.41 -33.16 46.65
CA ASN A 806 11.84 -33.46 47.96
C ASN A 806 10.83 -34.62 47.92
N SER A 807 10.18 -34.86 46.76
CA SER A 807 9.19 -35.93 46.56
C SER A 807 9.84 -37.28 46.21
N LEU A 808 10.99 -37.29 45.54
CA LEU A 808 11.78 -38.50 45.21
C LEU A 808 12.30 -39.27 46.43
N GLN A 809 12.31 -38.64 47.60
CA GLN A 809 12.69 -39.28 48.88
C GLN A 809 11.55 -40.10 49.51
N LYS A 810 10.37 -40.19 48.88
CA LYS A 810 9.16 -40.79 49.45
C LYS A 810 8.64 -42.01 48.65
N PRO A 811 8.11 -43.06 49.32
CA PRO A 811 7.84 -44.38 48.73
C PRO A 811 6.65 -44.49 47.73
N GLN A 812 5.95 -43.41 47.38
CA GLN A 812 4.81 -43.42 46.44
C GLN A 812 4.89 -42.30 45.37
N ALA A 813 5.89 -42.35 44.49
CA ALA A 813 6.27 -41.25 43.61
C ALA A 813 5.45 -41.07 42.31
N GLY A 814 4.64 -42.06 41.87
CA GLY A 814 4.07 -42.10 40.52
C GLY A 814 3.16 -40.91 40.13
N PRO A 815 1.96 -40.76 40.72
CA PRO A 815 1.05 -39.64 40.42
C PRO A 815 1.57 -38.27 40.90
N ARG A 816 2.54 -38.26 41.82
CA ARG A 816 3.16 -37.05 42.38
C ARG A 816 4.09 -36.38 41.36
N LEU A 817 4.79 -37.20 40.57
CA LEU A 817 5.74 -36.76 39.54
C LEU A 817 5.09 -35.90 38.45
N ALA A 818 3.87 -36.26 38.01
CA ALA A 818 3.20 -35.61 36.89
C ALA A 818 2.89 -34.12 37.14
N SER A 819 2.50 -33.75 38.36
CA SER A 819 2.16 -32.35 38.70
C SER A 819 3.39 -31.45 38.78
N TYR A 820 4.53 -31.95 39.28
CA TYR A 820 5.78 -31.19 39.31
C TYR A 820 6.43 -31.10 37.92
N CYS A 821 6.36 -32.17 37.11
CA CYS A 821 6.76 -32.12 35.70
C CYS A 821 5.90 -31.15 34.88
N GLY A 822 4.58 -31.08 35.14
CA GLY A 822 3.69 -30.10 34.53
C GLY A 822 4.10 -28.66 34.87
N LEU A 823 4.51 -28.39 36.12
CA LEU A 823 4.98 -27.06 36.52
C LEU A 823 6.29 -26.69 35.81
N MET A 824 7.20 -27.64 35.64
CA MET A 824 8.42 -27.43 34.84
C MET A 824 8.11 -27.20 33.36
N ALA A 825 7.11 -27.92 32.81
CA ALA A 825 6.69 -27.76 31.43
C ALA A 825 6.18 -26.34 31.15
N VAL A 826 5.40 -25.76 32.08
CA VAL A 826 4.97 -24.34 32.01
C VAL A 826 6.19 -23.41 31.91
N GLY A 827 7.18 -23.60 32.79
CA GLY A 827 8.39 -22.78 32.75
C GLY A 827 9.21 -22.92 31.46
N ILE A 828 9.35 -24.14 30.92
CA ILE A 828 10.13 -24.41 29.71
C ILE A 828 9.40 -23.88 28.47
N CYS A 829 8.10 -24.10 28.36
CA CYS A 829 7.30 -23.65 27.24
C CYS A 829 7.18 -22.12 27.22
N SER A 830 6.94 -21.50 28.39
CA SER A 830 6.94 -20.04 28.55
C SER A 830 8.30 -19.43 28.22
N ALA A 831 9.39 -19.98 28.77
CA ALA A 831 10.74 -19.50 28.42
C ALA A 831 11.05 -19.71 26.92
N GLY A 832 10.56 -20.79 26.31
CA GLY A 832 10.70 -21.05 24.87
C GLY A 832 9.95 -20.04 24.01
N TYR A 833 8.74 -19.65 24.44
CA TYR A 833 7.98 -18.57 23.81
C TYR A 833 8.70 -17.24 23.95
N HIS A 834 8.97 -16.77 25.16
CA HIS A 834 9.64 -15.49 25.40
C HIS A 834 11.07 -15.44 24.86
N MET A 835 11.70 -16.58 24.57
CA MET A 835 13.00 -16.62 23.89
C MET A 835 12.88 -16.42 22.36
N THR A 836 11.75 -16.78 21.76
CA THR A 836 11.62 -16.86 20.30
C THR A 836 10.50 -16.01 19.69
N LEU A 837 9.50 -15.62 20.50
CA LEU A 837 8.26 -14.92 20.15
C LEU A 837 7.58 -15.48 18.89
N LYS A 838 7.65 -16.81 18.72
CA LYS A 838 7.01 -17.47 17.57
C LYS A 838 5.63 -17.96 17.96
N TYR A 839 4.71 -17.85 17.02
CA TYR A 839 3.35 -18.38 17.14
C TYR A 839 3.29 -19.85 17.66
N HIS A 840 4.11 -20.74 17.09
CA HIS A 840 4.12 -22.15 17.52
C HIS A 840 4.66 -22.35 18.95
N THR A 841 5.52 -21.45 19.42
CA THR A 841 5.97 -21.46 20.82
C THR A 841 4.97 -20.81 21.76
N GLN A 842 4.17 -19.84 21.30
CA GLN A 842 3.04 -19.27 22.04
C GLN A 842 2.00 -20.35 22.33
N MET A 843 1.61 -21.11 21.30
CA MET A 843 0.68 -22.23 21.44
C MET A 843 1.21 -23.31 22.40
N LEU A 844 2.54 -23.50 22.47
CA LEU A 844 3.16 -24.41 23.44
C LEU A 844 3.12 -23.85 24.87
N ASP A 845 3.31 -22.55 25.06
CA ASP A 845 3.18 -21.88 26.35
C ASP A 845 1.75 -22.05 26.90
N GLU A 846 0.75 -21.67 26.10
CA GLU A 846 -0.67 -21.78 26.45
C GLU A 846 -1.10 -23.25 26.70
N LEU A 847 -0.66 -24.20 25.86
CA LEU A 847 -0.94 -25.62 26.05
C LEU A 847 -0.38 -26.18 27.37
N SER A 848 0.82 -25.74 27.76
CA SER A 848 1.52 -26.24 28.94
C SER A 848 0.76 -25.93 30.24
N MET A 849 0.02 -24.83 30.28
CA MET A 849 -0.79 -24.42 31.43
C MET A 849 -1.94 -25.40 31.68
N HIS A 850 -2.63 -25.85 30.62
CA HIS A 850 -3.67 -26.88 30.73
C HIS A 850 -3.09 -28.27 31.02
N LEU A 851 -1.87 -28.55 30.54
CA LEU A 851 -1.14 -29.79 30.88
C LEU A 851 -0.76 -29.87 32.36
N LEU A 852 -0.62 -28.72 33.06
CA LEU A 852 -0.47 -28.68 34.51
C LEU A 852 -1.83 -28.74 35.25
N ALA A 853 -2.80 -27.94 34.83
CA ALA A 853 -4.07 -27.81 35.55
C ALA A 853 -4.93 -29.08 35.49
N THR A 854 -4.92 -29.80 34.35
CA THR A 854 -5.77 -30.99 34.14
C THR A 854 -5.41 -32.14 35.08
N PRO A 855 -4.11 -32.52 35.25
CA PRO A 855 -3.72 -33.51 36.25
C PRO A 855 -4.02 -33.10 37.71
N LEU A 856 -3.90 -31.81 38.04
CA LEU A 856 -4.25 -31.31 39.39
C LEU A 856 -5.75 -31.45 39.67
N LEU A 857 -6.60 -31.09 38.70
CA LEU A 857 -8.04 -31.31 38.78
C LEU A 857 -8.38 -32.78 38.94
N PHE A 858 -7.74 -33.65 38.15
CA PHE A 858 -7.94 -35.09 38.26
C PHE A 858 -7.63 -35.60 39.67
N ARG A 859 -6.48 -35.21 40.25
CA ARG A 859 -6.09 -35.62 41.62
C ARG A 859 -7.08 -35.13 42.67
N LEU A 860 -7.56 -33.89 42.55
CA LEU A 860 -8.52 -33.30 43.49
C LEU A 860 -9.92 -33.92 43.38
N LEU A 861 -10.42 -34.15 42.17
CA LEU A 861 -11.77 -34.67 41.95
C LEU A 861 -11.88 -36.17 42.27
N THR A 862 -10.77 -36.91 42.21
CA THR A 862 -10.73 -38.35 42.46
C THR A 862 -10.22 -38.72 43.85
N PHE A 863 -9.86 -37.73 44.67
CA PHE A 863 -9.42 -37.93 46.04
C PHE A 863 -10.52 -38.59 46.88
N GLY A 864 -10.24 -39.80 47.41
CA GLY A 864 -11.21 -40.57 48.20
C GLY A 864 -12.38 -41.17 47.41
N ALA A 865 -12.34 -41.15 46.07
CA ALA A 865 -13.43 -41.64 45.22
C ALA A 865 -13.31 -43.14 44.87
N SER A 866 -14.42 -43.74 44.40
CA SER A 866 -14.44 -45.14 43.98
C SER A 866 -13.61 -45.37 42.70
N PRO A 867 -13.03 -46.57 42.48
CA PRO A 867 -12.26 -46.87 41.27
C PRO A 867 -13.03 -46.64 39.96
N GLN A 868 -14.35 -46.81 39.98
CA GLN A 868 -15.21 -46.52 38.82
C GLN A 868 -15.33 -45.01 38.57
N TYR A 869 -15.53 -44.21 39.61
CA TYR A 869 -15.60 -42.75 39.50
C TYR A 869 -14.28 -42.16 39.00
N THR A 870 -13.15 -42.64 39.52
CA THR A 870 -11.80 -42.22 39.10
C THR A 870 -11.57 -42.46 37.60
N LYS A 871 -11.98 -43.62 37.06
CA LYS A 871 -11.87 -43.91 35.64
C LYS A 871 -12.74 -42.98 34.78
N VAL A 872 -13.99 -42.75 35.20
CA VAL A 872 -14.93 -41.90 34.45
C VAL A 872 -14.44 -40.45 34.40
N VAL A 873 -14.01 -39.89 35.53
CA VAL A 873 -13.48 -38.52 35.59
C VAL A 873 -12.22 -38.38 34.73
N GLY A 874 -11.32 -39.37 34.75
CA GLY A 874 -10.13 -39.38 33.90
C GLY A 874 -10.45 -39.35 32.41
N VAL A 875 -11.41 -40.16 31.95
CA VAL A 875 -11.85 -40.18 30.53
C VAL A 875 -12.49 -38.84 30.14
N ILE A 876 -13.35 -38.27 30.98
CA ILE A 876 -14.02 -37.00 30.69
C ILE A 876 -13.00 -35.86 30.58
N LEU A 877 -12.08 -35.75 31.53
CA LEU A 877 -11.05 -34.69 31.52
C LEU A 877 -10.13 -34.81 30.29
N LEU A 878 -9.78 -36.03 29.89
CA LEU A 878 -8.96 -36.26 28.69
C LEU A 878 -9.68 -35.85 27.40
N ILE A 879 -10.97 -36.19 27.26
CA ILE A 879 -11.78 -35.79 26.10
C ILE A 879 -11.91 -34.26 26.06
N LEU A 880 -12.25 -33.62 27.18
CA LEU A 880 -12.40 -32.18 27.26
C LEU A 880 -11.09 -31.45 26.93
N PHE A 881 -9.97 -31.88 27.52
CA PHE A 881 -8.64 -31.35 27.21
C PHE A 881 -8.34 -31.44 25.71
N THR A 882 -8.56 -32.62 25.11
CA THR A 882 -8.26 -32.85 23.70
C THR A 882 -9.10 -31.95 22.79
N ILE A 883 -10.42 -31.85 23.04
CA ILE A 883 -11.31 -31.02 22.23
C ILE A 883 -10.95 -29.54 22.37
N ILE A 884 -10.79 -29.04 23.60
CA ILE A 884 -10.53 -27.63 23.87
C ILE A 884 -9.19 -27.22 23.26
N MET A 885 -8.11 -27.99 23.49
CA MET A 885 -6.78 -27.66 22.97
C MET A 885 -6.70 -27.81 21.46
N THR A 886 -7.31 -28.84 20.87
CA THR A 886 -7.33 -28.98 19.40
C THR A 886 -8.11 -27.84 18.75
N THR A 887 -9.23 -27.43 19.35
CA THR A 887 -10.04 -26.31 18.85
C THR A 887 -9.28 -25.00 18.95
N HIS A 888 -8.67 -24.73 20.10
CA HIS A 888 -7.87 -23.53 20.33
C HIS A 888 -6.68 -23.43 19.36
N ILE A 889 -5.92 -24.52 19.17
CA ILE A 889 -4.78 -24.55 18.24
C ILE A 889 -5.21 -24.42 16.76
N LEU A 890 -6.37 -24.96 16.37
CA LEU A 890 -6.84 -24.92 14.97
C LEU A 890 -7.61 -23.66 14.61
N MET A 891 -8.30 -23.05 15.57
CA MET A 891 -9.18 -21.90 15.36
C MET A 891 -8.60 -20.58 15.85
N ASP A 892 -7.45 -20.61 16.53
CA ASP A 892 -6.76 -19.41 17.05
C ASP A 892 -7.62 -18.58 18.03
N GLU A 893 -8.43 -19.28 18.83
CA GLU A 893 -9.41 -18.66 19.74
C GLU A 893 -8.81 -18.47 21.14
N PHE A 894 -8.17 -17.32 21.39
CA PHE A 894 -7.56 -16.98 22.70
C PHE A 894 -8.55 -16.99 23.87
N LEU A 895 -9.78 -16.52 23.65
CA LEU A 895 -10.81 -16.45 24.70
C LEU A 895 -11.21 -17.84 25.21
N LEU A 896 -11.14 -18.87 24.36
CA LEU A 896 -11.40 -20.26 24.74
C LEU A 896 -10.34 -20.78 25.71
N HIS A 897 -9.05 -20.48 25.47
CA HIS A 897 -7.97 -20.81 26.40
C HIS A 897 -8.17 -20.11 27.75
N ALA A 898 -8.28 -18.78 27.75
CA ALA A 898 -8.32 -17.99 28.98
C ALA A 898 -9.50 -18.37 29.89
N THR A 899 -10.69 -18.57 29.31
CA THR A 899 -11.89 -18.93 30.08
C THR A 899 -11.83 -20.35 30.65
N THR A 900 -11.32 -21.31 29.88
CA THR A 900 -11.21 -22.71 30.34
C THR A 900 -10.09 -22.90 31.36
N PHE A 901 -8.97 -22.19 31.21
CA PHE A 901 -7.90 -22.16 32.20
C PHE A 901 -8.37 -21.50 33.51
N GLY A 902 -9.00 -20.34 33.41
CA GLY A 902 -9.55 -19.62 34.57
C GLY A 902 -10.56 -20.47 35.36
N LEU A 903 -11.45 -21.19 34.66
CA LEU A 903 -12.37 -22.13 35.28
C LEU A 903 -11.64 -23.28 35.98
N ALA A 904 -10.59 -23.84 35.36
CA ALA A 904 -9.80 -24.90 35.97
C ALA A 904 -9.12 -24.44 37.27
N VAL A 905 -8.48 -23.26 37.26
CA VAL A 905 -7.85 -22.67 38.45
C VAL A 905 -8.88 -22.40 39.55
N TYR A 906 -10.05 -21.88 39.20
CA TYR A 906 -11.16 -21.66 40.15
C TYR A 906 -11.62 -22.97 40.81
N LEU A 907 -11.79 -24.04 40.03
CA LEU A 907 -12.16 -25.36 40.53
C LEU A 907 -11.07 -25.98 41.43
N ILE A 908 -9.79 -25.83 41.06
CA ILE A 908 -8.66 -26.26 41.89
C ILE A 908 -8.69 -25.55 43.24
N ALA A 909 -8.78 -24.22 43.26
CA ALA A 909 -8.75 -23.43 44.49
C ALA A 909 -9.94 -23.77 45.42
N THR A 910 -11.15 -23.88 44.86
CA THR A 910 -12.35 -24.20 45.64
C THR A 910 -12.33 -25.62 46.20
N ARG A 911 -11.84 -26.61 45.43
CA ARG A 911 -11.70 -28.00 45.90
C ARG A 911 -10.62 -28.16 46.95
N ILE A 912 -9.46 -27.50 46.80
CA ILE A 912 -8.42 -27.45 47.83
C ILE A 912 -9.01 -26.92 49.14
N TRP A 913 -9.75 -25.81 49.07
CA TRP A 913 -10.38 -25.20 50.25
C TRP A 913 -11.37 -26.14 50.95
N GLN A 914 -12.21 -26.83 50.17
CA GLN A 914 -13.17 -27.82 50.69
C GLN A 914 -12.46 -28.98 51.38
N ILE A 915 -11.46 -29.58 50.74
CA ILE A 915 -10.72 -30.73 51.28
C ILE A 915 -9.98 -30.34 52.56
N ILE A 916 -9.27 -29.20 52.58
CA ILE A 916 -8.58 -28.74 53.80
C ILE A 916 -9.58 -28.56 54.96
N SER A 917 -10.75 -27.99 54.67
CA SER A 917 -11.76 -27.71 55.69
C SER A 917 -12.42 -28.97 56.25
N GLN A 918 -12.50 -30.04 55.45
CA GLN A 918 -13.18 -31.29 55.81
C GLN A 918 -12.25 -32.40 56.32
N GLN A 919 -11.02 -32.50 55.79
CA GLN A 919 -10.14 -33.67 55.94
C GLN A 919 -8.91 -33.43 56.82
N VAL A 920 -8.57 -32.19 57.18
CA VAL A 920 -7.42 -31.89 58.05
C VAL A 920 -7.87 -31.81 59.51
N PRO A 921 -7.58 -32.81 60.37
CA PRO A 921 -8.13 -32.88 61.72
C PRO A 921 -7.52 -31.85 62.69
N ASP A 922 -6.23 -31.52 62.56
CA ASP A 922 -5.54 -30.56 63.41
C ASP A 922 -5.95 -29.10 63.07
N PRO A 923 -6.51 -28.34 64.03
CA PRO A 923 -6.98 -26.98 63.79
C PRO A 923 -5.86 -25.97 63.49
N LEU A 924 -4.64 -26.18 64.00
CA LEU A 924 -3.48 -25.33 63.74
C LEU A 924 -2.98 -25.55 62.31
N ILE A 925 -2.78 -26.82 61.91
CA ILE A 925 -2.34 -27.19 60.55
C ILE A 925 -3.39 -26.74 59.53
N ARG A 926 -4.69 -26.93 59.82
CA ARG A 926 -5.79 -26.49 58.96
C ARG A 926 -5.76 -24.98 58.71
N LYS A 927 -5.59 -24.17 59.76
CA LYS A 927 -5.53 -22.70 59.66
C LYS A 927 -4.31 -22.24 58.86
N ASN A 928 -3.19 -22.92 59.04
CA ASN A 928 -1.95 -22.63 58.32
C ASN A 928 -2.05 -22.97 56.82
N LEU A 929 -2.63 -24.12 56.46
CA LEU A 929 -2.90 -24.49 55.07
C LEU A 929 -3.94 -23.58 54.40
N GLN A 930 -4.96 -23.11 55.13
CA GLN A 930 -5.93 -22.12 54.61
C GLN A 930 -5.29 -20.76 54.34
N ARG A 931 -4.41 -20.29 55.24
CA ARG A 931 -3.64 -19.05 55.01
C ARG A 931 -2.70 -19.19 53.81
N LEU A 932 -2.04 -20.33 53.67
CA LEU A 932 -1.19 -20.63 52.53
C LEU A 932 -1.97 -20.67 51.21
N THR A 933 -3.18 -21.26 51.21
CA THR A 933 -4.07 -21.27 50.05
C THR A 933 -4.46 -19.84 49.65
N LYS A 934 -4.81 -18.98 50.62
CA LYS A 934 -5.09 -17.56 50.36
C LYS A 934 -3.89 -16.81 49.80
N PHE A 935 -2.69 -17.08 50.32
CA PHE A 935 -1.45 -16.51 49.81
C PHE A 935 -1.18 -16.95 48.37
N GLY A 936 -1.38 -18.23 48.03
CA GLY A 936 -1.29 -18.72 46.65
C GLY A 936 -2.28 -18.02 45.70
N CYS A 937 -3.55 -17.89 46.10
CA CYS A 937 -4.55 -17.18 45.30
C CYS A 937 -4.21 -15.69 45.13
N ALA A 938 -3.69 -15.03 46.17
CA ALA A 938 -3.27 -13.63 46.11
C ALA A 938 -2.09 -13.42 45.14
N ASN A 939 -1.16 -14.38 45.03
CA ASN A 939 -0.07 -14.32 44.06
C ASN A 939 -0.59 -14.46 42.61
N PHE A 940 -1.53 -15.37 42.35
CA PHE A 940 -2.16 -15.47 41.01
C PHE A 940 -2.90 -14.19 40.60
N LEU A 941 -3.73 -13.64 41.50
CA LEU A 941 -4.48 -12.41 41.24
C LEU A 941 -3.55 -11.19 41.12
N GLY A 942 -2.54 -11.11 41.98
CA GLY A 942 -1.54 -10.04 41.95
C GLY A 942 -0.73 -10.06 40.67
N GLY A 943 -0.26 -11.24 40.26
CA GLY A 943 0.41 -11.40 38.98
C GLY A 943 -0.49 -10.96 37.81
N TYR A 944 -1.76 -11.38 37.80
CA TYR A 944 -2.68 -11.05 36.70
C TYR A 944 -2.92 -9.54 36.64
N ALA A 945 -3.00 -8.87 37.79
CA ALA A 945 -3.07 -7.42 37.87
C ALA A 945 -1.79 -6.75 37.33
N PHE A 946 -0.60 -7.28 37.64
CA PHE A 946 0.66 -6.78 37.05
C PHE A 946 0.67 -6.92 35.52
N TRP A 947 0.22 -8.07 35.00
CA TRP A 947 0.09 -8.29 33.57
C TRP A 947 -0.89 -7.30 32.90
N LEU A 948 -2.05 -7.05 33.51
CA LEU A 948 -3.02 -6.05 33.02
C LEU A 948 -2.47 -4.62 33.04
N VAL A 949 -1.67 -4.27 34.04
CA VAL A 949 -1.03 -2.95 34.12
C VAL A 949 0.08 -2.81 33.07
N ASP A 950 0.82 -3.89 32.82
CA ASP A 950 1.85 -3.95 31.76
C ASP A 950 1.24 -3.67 30.39
N ASP A 951 0.10 -4.33 30.09
CA ASP A 951 -0.68 -4.13 28.87
C ASP A 951 -1.23 -2.70 28.76
N TRP A 952 -1.88 -2.21 29.82
CA TRP A 952 -2.53 -0.90 29.81
C TRP A 952 -1.56 0.30 29.81
N ALA A 953 -0.44 0.22 30.52
CA ALA A 953 0.52 1.32 30.70
C ALA A 953 1.81 1.15 29.88
N CYS A 954 1.80 0.28 28.90
CA CYS A 954 2.94 -0.15 28.10
C CYS A 954 3.83 0.97 27.55
N GLY A 955 3.26 2.00 26.91
CA GLY A 955 4.06 3.13 26.38
C GLY A 955 4.79 3.92 27.47
N LEU A 956 4.15 4.09 28.64
CA LEU A 956 4.73 4.75 29.80
C LEU A 956 5.83 3.90 30.43
N LEU A 957 5.56 2.60 30.66
CA LEU A 957 6.52 1.68 31.27
C LEU A 957 7.76 1.50 30.40
N THR A 958 7.61 1.40 29.07
CA THR A 958 8.73 1.33 28.13
C THR A 958 9.59 2.59 28.14
N SER A 959 8.96 3.77 28.16
CA SER A 959 9.67 5.05 28.30
C SER A 959 10.42 5.16 29.63
N MET A 960 9.81 4.73 30.74
CA MET A 960 10.46 4.70 32.05
C MET A 960 11.60 3.69 32.11
N ARG A 961 11.44 2.49 31.52
CA ARG A 961 12.50 1.47 31.40
C ARG A 961 13.72 2.00 30.67
N HIS A 962 13.52 2.72 29.55
CA HIS A 962 14.60 3.34 28.80
C HIS A 962 15.30 4.47 29.57
N SER A 963 14.52 5.24 30.34
CA SER A 963 15.05 6.37 31.12
C SER A 963 15.88 5.91 32.32
N VAL A 964 15.49 4.80 32.95
CA VAL A 964 16.11 4.31 34.20
C VAL A 964 17.26 3.33 33.93
N GLY A 965 17.18 2.53 32.85
CA GLY A 965 18.25 1.63 32.42
C GLY A 965 18.50 0.41 33.32
N TRP A 966 19.40 -0.48 32.88
CA TRP A 966 19.78 -1.69 33.61
C TRP A 966 20.66 -1.37 34.83
N PRO A 967 20.49 -2.05 35.99
CA PRO A 967 19.58 -3.17 36.25
C PRO A 967 18.20 -2.80 36.79
N VAL A 968 17.92 -1.51 37.01
CA VAL A 968 16.70 -1.05 37.70
C VAL A 968 15.46 -1.18 36.81
N ALA A 969 15.61 -1.16 35.49
CA ALA A 969 14.57 -1.47 34.52
C ALA A 969 13.84 -2.81 34.79
N PHE A 970 14.52 -3.79 35.42
CA PHE A 970 13.91 -5.05 35.86
C PHE A 970 12.65 -4.86 36.71
N PHE A 971 12.64 -3.87 37.60
CA PHE A 971 11.50 -3.64 38.49
C PHE A 971 10.26 -3.08 37.78
N LEU A 972 10.42 -2.64 36.54
CA LEU A 972 9.36 -2.09 35.69
C LEU A 972 8.88 -3.10 34.64
N GLU A 973 9.42 -4.32 34.63
CA GLU A 973 9.02 -5.41 33.74
C GLU A 973 7.88 -6.21 34.37
N PHE A 974 6.65 -5.67 34.33
CA PHE A 974 5.52 -6.24 35.06
C PHE A 974 5.06 -7.58 34.49
N HIS A 975 5.30 -7.85 33.20
CA HIS A 975 5.18 -9.19 32.62
C HIS A 975 6.15 -10.21 33.27
N GLY A 976 7.38 -9.80 33.58
CA GLY A 976 8.33 -10.61 34.35
C GLY A 976 7.84 -10.94 35.76
N TRP A 977 7.20 -9.97 36.43
CA TRP A 977 6.59 -10.18 37.76
C TRP A 977 5.38 -11.11 37.72
N TRP A 978 4.61 -11.09 36.63
CA TRP A 978 3.56 -12.07 36.38
C TRP A 978 4.10 -13.49 36.47
N HIS A 979 5.18 -13.82 35.75
CA HIS A 979 5.79 -15.16 35.78
C HIS A 979 6.24 -15.58 37.19
N ILE A 980 6.89 -14.67 37.94
CA ILE A 980 7.38 -14.97 39.28
C ILE A 980 6.23 -15.27 40.24
N LEU A 981 5.20 -14.41 40.25
CA LEU A 981 4.06 -14.54 41.17
C LEU A 981 3.22 -15.77 40.83
N THR A 982 2.99 -16.03 39.55
CA THR A 982 2.25 -17.21 39.11
C THR A 982 3.04 -18.51 39.29
N ALA A 983 4.37 -18.48 39.21
CA ALA A 983 5.21 -19.62 39.60
C ALA A 983 5.08 -19.96 41.10
N ILE A 984 5.08 -18.95 41.97
CA ILE A 984 4.84 -19.12 43.41
C ILE A 984 3.44 -19.70 43.65
N GLY A 985 2.41 -19.12 43.03
CA GLY A 985 1.04 -19.60 43.13
C GLY A 985 0.87 -21.04 42.64
N GLY A 986 1.45 -21.36 41.47
CA GLY A 986 1.41 -22.68 40.85
C GLY A 986 2.12 -23.74 41.71
N TYR A 987 3.30 -23.42 42.26
CA TYR A 987 3.99 -24.31 43.19
C TYR A 987 3.19 -24.56 44.47
N ILE A 988 2.59 -23.52 45.07
CA ILE A 988 1.72 -23.67 46.24
C ILE A 988 0.55 -24.60 45.92
N ALA A 989 -0.10 -24.43 44.76
CA ALA A 989 -1.19 -25.30 44.34
C ALA A 989 -0.73 -26.76 44.22
N VAL A 990 0.39 -27.02 43.55
CA VAL A 990 0.95 -28.36 43.40
C VAL A 990 1.34 -28.97 44.76
N ALA A 991 2.04 -28.22 45.61
CA ALA A 991 2.52 -28.69 46.90
C ALA A 991 1.41 -28.96 47.92
N ILE A 992 0.37 -28.11 47.94
CA ILE A 992 -0.82 -28.34 48.78
C ILE A 992 -1.56 -29.58 48.29
N VAL A 993 -1.82 -29.71 46.98
CA VAL A 993 -2.48 -30.89 46.41
C VAL A 993 -1.69 -32.15 46.74
N ASP A 994 -0.36 -32.11 46.65
CA ASP A 994 0.47 -33.25 47.03
C ASP A 994 0.35 -33.62 48.51
N THR A 995 0.39 -32.63 49.39
CA THR A 995 0.26 -32.83 50.85
C THR A 995 -1.10 -33.39 51.24
N ILE A 996 -2.20 -32.80 50.74
CA ILE A 996 -3.55 -33.24 51.13
C ILE A 996 -3.93 -34.58 50.52
N THR A 997 -3.42 -34.90 49.32
CA THR A 997 -3.74 -36.18 48.66
C THR A 997 -2.84 -37.34 49.09
N SER A 998 -1.68 -37.06 49.70
CA SER A 998 -0.75 -38.07 50.22
C SER A 998 -1.09 -38.54 51.65
N GLY A 999 -1.90 -37.77 52.40
CA GLY A 999 -2.26 -38.09 53.78
C GLY A 999 -1.14 -37.84 54.81
N GLU A 1000 -0.04 -37.21 54.41
CA GLU A 1000 1.13 -36.91 55.26
C GLU A 1000 0.91 -35.62 56.09
N LEU A 1001 -0.02 -35.65 57.04
CA LEU A 1001 -0.46 -34.48 57.84
C LEU A 1001 0.00 -34.50 59.31
N ASP A 1002 0.99 -35.31 59.67
CA ASP A 1002 1.44 -35.50 61.06
C ASP A 1002 2.25 -34.32 61.64
N LYS A 1003 2.77 -33.42 60.77
CA LYS A 1003 3.52 -32.19 61.13
C LYS A 1003 3.17 -31.08 60.15
N ASP A 1004 3.28 -29.82 60.59
CA ASP A 1004 3.09 -28.67 59.70
C ASP A 1004 4.13 -28.69 58.56
N PRO A 1005 3.72 -28.85 57.29
CA PRO A 1005 4.63 -29.01 56.16
C PRO A 1005 5.26 -27.69 55.72
N ILE A 1006 4.82 -26.54 56.24
CA ILE A 1006 5.24 -25.21 55.76
C ILE A 1006 6.76 -25.04 55.78
N ASP A 1007 7.45 -25.51 56.82
CA ASP A 1007 8.91 -25.39 56.94
C ASP A 1007 9.68 -26.23 55.89
N THR A 1008 9.00 -27.13 55.16
CA THR A 1008 9.59 -27.97 54.10
C THR A 1008 9.39 -27.41 52.69
N PHE A 1009 8.55 -26.38 52.53
CA PHE A 1009 8.28 -25.75 51.23
C PHE A 1009 9.38 -24.79 50.81
N ALA A 1010 9.50 -24.60 49.50
CA ALA A 1010 10.48 -23.69 48.91
C ALA A 1010 10.30 -22.24 49.41
N TRP A 1011 11.41 -21.53 49.59
CA TRP A 1011 11.39 -20.07 49.81
C TRP A 1011 10.68 -19.36 48.65
N PRO A 1012 9.84 -18.32 48.88
CA PRO A 1012 9.66 -17.55 50.10
C PRO A 1012 8.54 -18.03 51.04
N ILE A 1013 7.94 -19.19 50.80
CA ILE A 1013 6.73 -19.64 51.51
C ILE A 1013 6.90 -19.71 53.04
N PRO A 1014 7.98 -20.32 53.60
CA PRO A 1014 8.15 -20.37 55.05
C PRO A 1014 8.24 -18.98 55.69
N ALA A 1015 8.94 -18.04 55.03
CA ALA A 1015 9.11 -16.67 55.53
C ALA A 1015 7.80 -15.87 55.46
N ALA A 1016 7.06 -15.98 54.35
CA ALA A 1016 5.75 -15.35 54.19
C ALA A 1016 4.75 -15.88 55.22
N MET A 1017 4.77 -17.20 55.48
CA MET A 1017 3.89 -17.82 56.47
C MET A 1017 4.25 -17.44 57.91
N GLN A 1018 5.52 -17.25 58.25
CA GLN A 1018 5.93 -16.71 59.56
C GLN A 1018 5.38 -15.30 59.79
N TYR A 1019 5.43 -14.44 58.77
CA TYR A 1019 4.87 -13.09 58.82
C TYR A 1019 3.33 -13.10 58.96
N LEU A 1020 2.63 -13.85 58.09
CA LEU A 1020 1.17 -13.97 58.09
C LEU A 1020 0.61 -14.65 59.36
N SER A 1021 1.44 -15.41 60.07
CA SER A 1021 1.07 -16.10 61.30
C SER A 1021 1.40 -15.31 62.58
N GLY A 1022 2.10 -14.17 62.47
CA GLY A 1022 2.42 -13.28 63.58
C GLY A 1022 3.34 -13.89 64.64
N THR A 1023 4.11 -14.93 64.30
CA THR A 1023 4.91 -15.71 65.27
C THR A 1023 6.40 -15.45 65.05
N THR A 1024 7.00 -14.57 65.85
CA THR A 1024 8.46 -14.41 65.95
C THR A 1024 9.05 -15.60 66.72
N ARG A 1025 9.71 -16.55 66.03
CA ARG A 1025 10.51 -17.58 66.71
C ARG A 1025 11.82 -16.96 67.20
N VAL A 1026 11.99 -16.91 68.52
CA VAL A 1026 13.30 -16.74 69.16
C VAL A 1026 14.16 -17.94 68.78
N LYS A 1027 15.33 -17.70 68.17
CA LYS A 1027 16.35 -18.72 67.93
C LYS A 1027 16.82 -19.28 69.27
N THR A 1028 16.43 -20.51 69.61
CA THR A 1028 17.18 -21.31 70.58
C THR A 1028 18.32 -22.02 69.85
N HIS A 1029 19.54 -21.51 70.02
CA HIS A 1029 20.73 -22.32 69.78
C HIS A 1029 20.77 -23.43 70.84
N GLY A 1030 20.68 -24.68 70.39
CA GLY A 1030 20.99 -25.87 71.17
C GLY A 1030 21.97 -26.73 70.38
N LYS A 1031 23.05 -27.12 71.05
CA LYS A 1031 24.25 -27.83 70.56
C LYS A 1031 23.98 -29.07 69.72
#